data_AF-J3C7H3-F1
#
_entry.id   AF-J3C7H3-F1
#
_cell.length_a   1.000
_cell.length_b   1.000
_cell.length_c   1.000
_cell.angle_alpha   90.00
_cell.angle_beta   90.00
_cell.angle_gamma   90.00
#
_symmetry.space_group_name_H-M   'P 1'
#
loop_
_entity.id
_entity.type
_entity.pdbx_description
1 polymer ?
#
loop_
_entity_poly.entity_id
_entity_poly.type
_entity_poly.pdbx_seq_one_letter_code
_entity_poly.pdbx_strand_id
1 'polypeptide(L)'
;MKKLDFLILFIIGLLSINQSTAQSFNPDIVVDINGTGDFTSIQAAFDAVPAGTPTIIYVKRGLYDKEKLIIPANKTNITLIGESRTETIISYDIYNCNDGGDGLCPDNKVALWASNTNLVKTAATLTIMANDFRAENITIRNTAGPVGQAQALTLQADRNVFINCDILAYQDTIYFWTAETSRAYFKSCVILGRTDYIYGRGVGVFNECEIRSYGGAWITAPSTEATQTYGFVFYKCNLTYQPNSPRNGDDGVKIKFGRPWHAYPKVAWLYCTMPAEIDPLGWGDKWNMDYSDTSTDLHLYEWMNTGPGADMSGRANWAGLRAMTNQTEANLYEPKIVLAGSDNWDPTAIAPTVTVFDWDGGAANNGWLEANNWNPNGVPAISEVANVNGNLTINANGGNFAADLNLVNGAAIDISANSSATLLTLNQSTVSSSASASLSGNIKTKGTVNINVSGNLNITAILSGVHQITKTGTGICQLNSSNSGYTGNLVIETGDLQAKVANSLGNSPKITVKTTGKLTIDVSTAIQTKTALYTEGSASIVLNKDITISEWYINGALQPTGIYDATTNAATISGTGKIVIGRPSEFTFLGGLWDDVTKYSPTLLPKAGEKVNVNTGITIESALSQFEGDMYVKTGGTIRLRQTKDSKCLGPVRMSQGTTITYATSGTGFYLNAPIVLEGDVSLTMSSSNVAGSIMDLPGTFSGTYKVIVRNIRDLANTATAKLGGDNSNFTGIWDLTLAATNAGGSSAINGAVENAFGKGTISLAFNNKAIFNHAKCAGDILNMNITGSASAVLNTAVTVKKFTLNGTQLADGIYNATTNPGLFTGTGSITVNSANLSVDEKVYLEYGMLRVNGTLENLDVYSLTGQRVYHTKSATEIDLNGLKSGIYIVRYKINGKQGTVKVYKK
;
A
#
# COMPACT_ATOMS: atom_id res chain seq x y z
N MET A 1 58.66 42.20 38.82
CA MET A 1 58.78 40.96 38.00
C MET A 1 58.26 39.81 38.86
N LYS A 2 57.44 38.87 38.33
CA LYS A 2 56.55 37.90 39.02
C LYS A 2 55.05 38.24 39.15
N LYS A 3 54.52 39.21 38.40
CA LYS A 3 53.04 39.38 38.26
C LYS A 3 52.54 39.52 36.82
N LEU A 4 53.42 39.50 35.81
CA LEU A 4 53.03 39.63 34.41
C LEU A 4 52.99 38.29 33.65
N ASP A 5 53.69 37.26 34.15
CA ASP A 5 53.75 35.95 33.48
C ASP A 5 52.55 35.04 33.80
N PHE A 6 51.75 35.35 34.83
CA PHE A 6 50.59 34.53 35.22
C PHE A 6 49.31 34.88 34.46
N LEU A 7 49.21 36.10 33.90
CA LEU A 7 48.02 36.55 33.16
C LEU A 7 48.04 36.08 31.69
N ILE A 8 49.23 35.85 31.13
CA ILE A 8 49.39 35.35 29.75
C ILE A 8 49.16 33.84 29.67
N LEU A 9 49.51 33.06 30.71
CA LEU A 9 49.17 31.63 30.75
C LEU A 9 47.68 31.34 31.01
N PHE A 10 46.93 32.27 31.63
CA PHE A 10 45.49 32.08 31.86
C PHE A 10 44.64 32.40 30.61
N ILE A 11 45.12 33.31 29.73
CA ILE A 11 44.46 33.62 28.45
C ILE A 11 44.77 32.62 27.34
N ILE A 12 45.93 31.96 27.36
CA ILE A 12 46.28 30.92 26.38
C ILE A 12 45.57 29.59 26.70
N GLY A 13 45.17 29.34 27.95
CA GLY A 13 44.36 28.17 28.33
C GLY A 13 42.87 28.24 27.94
N LEU A 14 42.35 29.44 27.68
CA LEU A 14 40.94 29.67 27.30
C LEU A 14 40.71 29.75 25.78
N LEU A 15 41.76 29.59 24.97
CA LEU A 15 41.68 29.42 23.51
C LEU A 15 41.87 27.95 23.11
N SER A 16 41.36 27.03 23.93
CA SER A 16 40.96 25.71 23.47
C SER A 16 39.72 25.90 22.61
N ILE A 17 39.92 26.25 21.34
CA ILE A 17 38.90 26.15 20.32
C ILE A 17 38.54 24.66 20.33
N ASN A 18 37.45 24.30 21.00
CA ASN A 18 36.76 23.05 20.71
C ASN A 18 36.23 23.24 19.28
N GLN A 19 37.11 23.04 18.29
CA GLN A 19 36.65 22.52 17.03
C GLN A 19 36.01 21.20 17.41
N SER A 20 34.68 21.18 17.55
CA SER A 20 33.95 19.93 17.45
C SER A 20 34.26 19.44 16.04
N THR A 21 35.30 18.63 15.92
CA THR A 21 35.40 17.72 14.80
C THR A 21 34.08 16.97 14.82
N ALA A 22 33.19 17.26 13.86
CA ALA A 22 31.97 16.48 13.68
C ALA A 22 32.40 15.02 13.78
N GLN A 23 31.89 14.31 14.79
CA GLN A 23 32.23 12.91 15.00
C GLN A 23 31.90 12.21 13.69
N SER A 24 32.90 11.64 13.00
CA SER A 24 32.63 10.99 11.72
C SER A 24 31.71 9.82 11.98
N PHE A 25 30.45 9.94 11.58
CA PHE A 25 29.51 8.84 11.60
C PHE A 25 30.00 7.77 10.60
N ASN A 26 30.56 6.68 11.13
CA ASN A 26 31.10 5.58 10.35
C ASN A 26 30.21 4.34 10.57
N PRO A 27 29.19 4.11 9.72
CA PRO A 27 28.39 2.90 9.81
C PRO A 27 29.19 1.67 9.39
N ASP A 28 28.84 0.50 9.93
CA ASP A 28 29.45 -0.77 9.54
C ASP A 28 28.90 -1.29 8.21
N ILE A 29 27.62 -0.99 7.93
CA ILE A 29 26.91 -1.37 6.70
C ILE A 29 26.09 -0.19 6.20
N VAL A 30 26.14 0.09 4.89
CA VAL A 30 25.29 1.06 4.20
C VAL A 30 24.31 0.36 3.27
N VAL A 31 23.02 0.67 3.40
CA VAL A 31 21.97 0.22 2.48
C VAL A 31 21.52 1.40 1.62
N ASP A 32 21.49 1.21 0.30
CA ASP A 32 20.94 2.17 -0.65
C ASP A 32 20.25 1.45 -1.79
N ILE A 33 18.94 1.71 -1.94
CA ILE A 33 18.11 1.13 -3.01
C ILE A 33 18.64 1.45 -4.42
N ASN A 34 19.43 2.51 -4.58
CA ASN A 34 20.04 2.91 -5.86
C ASN A 34 21.39 2.23 -6.14
N GLY A 35 21.89 1.39 -5.22
CA GLY A 35 23.09 0.58 -5.41
C GLY A 35 24.40 1.29 -5.09
N THR A 36 24.39 2.43 -4.38
CA THR A 36 25.63 3.12 -3.95
C THR A 36 26.11 2.73 -2.55
N GLY A 37 25.42 1.81 -1.88
CA GLY A 37 25.80 1.22 -0.59
C GLY A 37 26.30 -0.22 -0.74
N ASP A 38 26.57 -0.88 0.39
CA ASP A 38 26.98 -2.29 0.46
C ASP A 38 25.84 -3.24 0.04
N PHE A 39 24.59 -2.84 0.30
CA PHE A 39 23.39 -3.58 -0.07
C PHE A 39 22.31 -2.68 -0.68
N THR A 40 21.44 -3.26 -1.51
CA THR A 40 20.24 -2.61 -2.05
C THR A 40 18.95 -2.96 -1.30
N SER A 41 19.02 -3.93 -0.37
CA SER A 41 17.90 -4.40 0.45
C SER A 41 18.32 -4.46 1.92
N ILE A 42 17.37 -4.17 2.81
CA ILE A 42 17.60 -4.14 4.26
C ILE A 42 17.68 -5.56 4.81
N GLN A 43 16.89 -6.50 4.26
CA GLN A 43 16.98 -7.89 4.72
C GLN A 43 18.37 -8.48 4.44
N ALA A 44 18.96 -8.19 3.26
CA ALA A 44 20.30 -8.66 2.94
C ALA A 44 21.36 -8.10 3.92
N ALA A 45 21.20 -6.85 4.35
CA ALA A 45 22.07 -6.26 5.37
C ALA A 45 21.91 -6.96 6.73
N PHE A 46 20.68 -7.22 7.20
CA PHE A 46 20.44 -7.99 8.43
C PHE A 46 21.02 -9.42 8.36
N ASP A 47 20.91 -10.07 7.21
CA ASP A 47 21.44 -11.41 6.98
C ASP A 47 22.97 -11.42 7.07
N ALA A 48 23.63 -10.35 6.62
CA ALA A 48 25.08 -10.18 6.64
C ALA A 48 25.66 -9.87 8.04
N VAL A 49 24.87 -9.35 8.98
CA VAL A 49 25.34 -9.05 10.35
C VAL A 49 25.93 -10.29 11.02
N PRO A 50 27.17 -10.28 11.54
CA PRO A 50 27.70 -11.41 12.29
C PRO A 50 26.90 -11.63 13.59
N ALA A 51 26.63 -12.89 13.96
CA ALA A 51 25.85 -13.19 15.15
C ALA A 51 26.50 -12.61 16.42
N GLY A 52 25.69 -11.95 17.26
CA GLY A 52 26.11 -11.34 18.52
C GLY A 52 27.05 -10.12 18.41
N THR A 53 27.37 -9.65 17.20
CA THR A 53 28.29 -8.52 17.00
C THR A 53 27.50 -7.22 16.89
N PRO A 54 27.75 -6.22 17.77
CA PRO A 54 27.16 -4.90 17.62
C PRO A 54 27.45 -4.33 16.23
N THR A 55 26.41 -3.94 15.50
CA THR A 55 26.52 -3.52 14.11
C THR A 55 25.60 -2.33 13.84
N ILE A 56 26.15 -1.27 13.27
CA ILE A 56 25.42 -0.08 12.82
C ILE A 56 25.12 -0.21 11.33
N ILE A 57 23.83 -0.30 11.01
CA ILE A 57 23.32 -0.31 9.64
C ILE A 57 22.73 1.07 9.34
N TYR A 58 23.32 1.77 8.38
CA TYR A 58 22.81 3.04 7.88
C TYR A 58 22.00 2.84 6.61
N VAL A 59 20.75 3.28 6.60
CA VAL A 59 19.82 3.10 5.48
C VAL A 59 19.58 4.45 4.83
N LYS A 60 20.01 4.60 3.57
CA LYS A 60 19.76 5.79 2.78
C LYS A 60 18.29 5.94 2.42
N ARG A 61 17.89 7.16 2.08
CA ARG A 61 16.54 7.50 1.61
C ARG A 61 16.05 6.55 0.54
N GLY A 62 14.78 6.18 0.65
CA GLY A 62 14.15 5.25 -0.26
C GLY A 62 12.87 4.68 0.32
N LEU A 63 11.98 4.24 -0.57
CA LEU A 63 10.85 3.40 -0.21
C LEU A 63 11.27 1.94 -0.38
N TYR A 64 11.50 1.26 0.74
CA TYR A 64 11.82 -0.16 0.83
C TYR A 64 10.52 -0.93 1.03
N ASP A 65 9.81 -1.24 -0.06
CA ASP A 65 8.44 -1.80 -0.05
C ASP A 65 8.30 -3.23 -0.60
N LYS A 66 9.43 -3.88 -0.92
CA LYS A 66 9.44 -5.18 -1.61
C LYS A 66 9.63 -6.38 -0.70
N GLU A 67 10.06 -6.16 0.54
CA GLU A 67 10.42 -7.23 1.47
C GLU A 67 9.84 -6.98 2.85
N LYS A 68 9.32 -8.05 3.45
CA LYS A 68 9.06 -8.10 4.88
C LYS A 68 10.37 -8.40 5.60
N LEU A 69 10.61 -7.70 6.71
CA LEU A 69 11.86 -7.80 7.44
C LEU A 69 11.76 -8.68 8.69
N ILE A 70 12.75 -9.54 8.89
CA ILE A 70 13.01 -10.26 10.14
C ILE A 70 14.43 -10.02 10.61
N ILE A 71 14.54 -9.78 11.92
CA ILE A 71 15.81 -9.82 12.63
C ILE A 71 15.82 -11.09 13.50
N PRO A 72 16.59 -12.13 13.11
CA PRO A 72 16.66 -13.38 13.86
C PRO A 72 17.29 -13.20 15.24
N ALA A 73 16.89 -14.03 16.21
CA ALA A 73 17.28 -13.87 17.62
C ALA A 73 18.79 -13.85 17.91
N ASN A 74 19.61 -14.46 17.06
CA ASN A 74 21.07 -14.47 17.21
C ASN A 74 21.77 -13.20 16.68
N LYS A 75 21.04 -12.28 16.03
CA LYS A 75 21.56 -11.02 15.50
C LYS A 75 21.33 -9.86 16.49
N THR A 76 21.80 -10.03 17.73
CA THR A 76 21.62 -9.02 18.81
C THR A 76 22.48 -7.78 18.59
N ASN A 77 22.14 -6.67 19.25
CA ASN A 77 22.88 -5.39 19.22
C ASN A 77 22.93 -4.71 17.84
N ILE A 78 21.89 -4.85 17.02
CA ILE A 78 21.78 -4.10 15.76
C ILE A 78 21.25 -2.69 16.05
N THR A 79 21.94 -1.69 15.50
CA THR A 79 21.45 -0.31 15.43
C THR A 79 21.15 0.05 13.98
N LEU A 80 19.88 0.28 13.67
CA LEU A 80 19.37 0.67 12.36
C LEU A 80 19.11 2.18 12.32
N ILE A 81 19.83 2.92 11.49
CA ILE A 81 19.71 4.38 11.41
C ILE A 81 19.27 4.76 10.00
N GLY A 82 18.12 5.40 9.90
CA GLY A 82 17.69 6.01 8.64
C GLY A 82 18.39 7.34 8.39
N GLU A 83 18.66 7.63 7.12
CA GLU A 83 19.15 8.94 6.68
C GLU A 83 18.13 10.06 6.94
N SER A 84 16.85 9.71 6.94
CA SER A 84 15.74 10.64 7.18
C SER A 84 14.53 9.90 7.70
N ARG A 85 13.96 10.39 8.81
CA ARG A 85 12.72 9.87 9.40
C ARG A 85 11.61 9.70 8.38
N THR A 86 11.43 10.66 7.48
CA THR A 86 10.24 10.70 6.59
C THR A 86 10.51 10.33 5.14
N GLU A 87 11.77 10.01 4.79
CA GLU A 87 12.18 9.60 3.45
C GLU A 87 12.93 8.28 3.41
N THR A 88 13.33 7.74 4.57
CA THR A 88 13.77 6.35 4.71
C THR A 88 12.57 5.56 5.24
N ILE A 89 11.88 4.86 4.34
CA ILE A 89 10.58 4.24 4.63
C ILE A 89 10.68 2.75 4.38
N ILE A 90 10.51 1.97 5.45
CA ILE A 90 10.27 0.53 5.39
C ILE A 90 8.76 0.35 5.32
N SER A 91 8.28 -0.28 4.26
CA SER A 91 6.85 -0.43 4.00
C SER A 91 6.51 -1.87 3.64
N TYR A 92 5.38 -2.35 4.13
CA TYR A 92 4.75 -3.53 3.56
C TYR A 92 3.23 -3.45 3.70
N ASP A 93 2.48 -4.41 3.17
CA ASP A 93 1.02 -4.35 3.09
C ASP A 93 0.38 -5.75 3.27
N ILE A 94 0.97 -6.57 4.15
CA ILE A 94 0.42 -7.86 4.58
C ILE A 94 -0.55 -7.68 5.75
N TYR A 95 -1.58 -8.53 5.83
CA TYR A 95 -2.63 -8.45 6.84
C TYR A 95 -3.21 -9.85 7.15
N ASN A 96 -3.85 -10.00 8.31
CA ASN A 96 -4.60 -11.17 8.78
C ASN A 96 -3.84 -12.50 8.78
N CYS A 97 -2.56 -12.49 9.14
CA CYS A 97 -1.73 -13.72 9.15
C CYS A 97 -1.49 -14.30 10.56
N ASN A 98 -1.96 -13.63 11.61
CA ASN A 98 -1.68 -13.97 13.03
C ASN A 98 -2.31 -15.28 13.51
N ASP A 99 -3.43 -15.72 12.92
CA ASP A 99 -4.27 -16.80 13.49
C ASP A 99 -4.33 -18.06 12.62
N GLY A 100 -3.44 -18.21 11.64
CA GLY A 100 -3.19 -19.49 10.97
C GLY A 100 -4.38 -20.13 10.24
N GLY A 101 -5.42 -19.40 9.80
CA GLY A 101 -6.47 -20.06 9.02
C GLY A 101 -7.83 -19.42 8.77
N ASP A 102 -8.05 -18.11 8.97
CA ASP A 102 -9.31 -17.50 8.49
C ASP A 102 -9.39 -17.41 6.95
N GLY A 103 -8.27 -17.69 6.27
CA GLY A 103 -8.14 -17.63 4.81
C GLY A 103 -8.00 -16.21 4.25
N LEU A 104 -7.80 -15.20 5.11
CA LEU A 104 -7.75 -13.80 4.70
C LEU A 104 -6.32 -13.28 4.49
N CYS A 105 -5.30 -13.96 5.02
CA CYS A 105 -3.90 -13.65 4.71
C CYS A 105 -3.65 -13.83 3.19
N PRO A 106 -3.09 -12.84 2.47
CA PRO A 106 -2.95 -12.92 1.02
C PRO A 106 -2.06 -14.07 0.55
N ASP A 107 -2.66 -15.07 -0.12
CA ASP A 107 -1.97 -16.30 -0.56
C ASP A 107 -0.71 -16.03 -1.41
N ASN A 108 -0.76 -15.03 -2.28
CA ASN A 108 0.38 -14.63 -3.11
C ASN A 108 1.55 -14.07 -2.30
N LYS A 109 1.29 -13.42 -1.16
CA LYS A 109 2.32 -12.90 -0.25
C LYS A 109 2.84 -14.02 0.64
N VAL A 110 1.97 -14.87 1.16
CA VAL A 110 2.38 -16.05 1.96
C VAL A 110 3.34 -16.94 1.16
N ALA A 111 3.07 -17.14 -0.13
CA ALA A 111 3.92 -17.93 -1.02
C ALA A 111 5.37 -17.41 -1.12
N LEU A 112 5.59 -16.09 -0.98
CA LEU A 112 6.94 -15.49 -1.00
C LEU A 112 7.83 -15.99 0.14
N TRP A 113 7.22 -16.44 1.24
CA TRP A 113 7.93 -16.92 2.44
C TRP A 113 7.56 -18.34 2.84
N ALA A 114 7.13 -19.16 1.88
CA ALA A 114 6.90 -20.59 2.09
C ALA A 114 8.15 -21.31 2.64
N SER A 115 9.35 -20.75 2.44
CA SER A 115 10.63 -21.22 2.97
C SER A 115 10.90 -20.82 4.43
N ASN A 116 10.17 -19.85 4.98
CA ASN A 116 10.31 -19.40 6.36
C ASN A 116 8.96 -18.87 6.87
N THR A 117 8.12 -19.79 7.36
CA THR A 117 6.76 -19.48 7.83
C THR A 117 6.72 -18.54 9.03
N ASN A 118 7.84 -18.34 9.75
CA ASN A 118 7.92 -17.31 10.78
C ASN A 118 7.82 -15.88 10.21
N LEU A 119 8.15 -15.67 8.93
CA LEU A 119 7.95 -14.40 8.22
C LEU A 119 6.46 -14.06 8.09
N VAL A 120 5.57 -15.02 7.97
CA VAL A 120 4.13 -14.72 7.80
C VAL A 120 3.34 -14.87 9.09
N LYS A 121 3.94 -15.46 10.13
CA LYS A 121 3.27 -15.72 11.42
C LYS A 121 2.72 -14.47 12.08
N THR A 122 3.34 -13.32 11.80
CA THR A 122 2.75 -12.02 12.08
C THR A 122 2.42 -11.34 10.77
N ALA A 123 1.38 -10.52 10.70
CA ALA A 123 1.21 -9.63 9.55
C ALA A 123 2.06 -8.34 9.68
N ALA A 124 3.26 -8.45 10.23
CA ALA A 124 4.17 -7.32 10.44
C ALA A 124 4.97 -6.90 9.21
N THR A 125 5.31 -5.63 9.11
CA THR A 125 6.35 -5.14 8.18
C THR A 125 7.75 -5.48 8.70
N LEU A 126 8.00 -5.28 10.00
CA LEU A 126 9.24 -5.66 10.69
C LEU A 126 8.93 -6.54 11.91
N THR A 127 9.59 -7.70 12.00
CA THR A 127 9.56 -8.55 13.19
C THR A 127 10.95 -8.67 13.81
N ILE A 128 11.06 -8.31 15.09
CA ILE A 128 12.33 -8.29 15.82
C ILE A 128 12.31 -9.41 16.85
N MET A 129 13.22 -10.36 16.68
CA MET A 129 13.43 -11.47 17.62
C MET A 129 14.76 -11.35 18.37
N ALA A 130 15.60 -10.37 18.02
CA ALA A 130 16.90 -10.14 18.61
C ALA A 130 16.87 -9.07 19.71
N ASN A 131 17.46 -9.39 20.86
CA ASN A 131 17.59 -8.45 21.96
C ASN A 131 18.51 -7.28 21.58
N ASP A 132 18.34 -6.16 22.30
CA ASP A 132 19.19 -4.98 22.17
C ASP A 132 19.13 -4.34 20.77
N PHE A 133 17.98 -4.46 20.09
CA PHE A 133 17.75 -3.79 18.82
C PHE A 133 17.46 -2.30 19.03
N ARG A 134 18.04 -1.46 18.19
CA ARG A 134 17.81 -0.02 18.16
C ARG A 134 17.45 0.43 16.75
N ALA A 135 16.44 1.29 16.63
CA ALA A 135 16.12 1.99 15.39
C ALA A 135 16.00 3.49 15.61
N GLU A 136 16.51 4.29 14.66
CA GLU A 136 16.48 5.75 14.73
C GLU A 136 16.17 6.39 13.38
N ASN A 137 15.45 7.52 13.42
CA ASN A 137 15.28 8.40 12.27
C ASN A 137 14.76 7.67 11.02
N ILE A 138 13.76 6.80 11.17
CA ILE A 138 13.21 5.96 10.10
C ILE A 138 11.69 5.77 10.24
N THR A 139 10.99 5.57 9.12
CA THR A 139 9.58 5.18 9.10
C THR A 139 9.45 3.67 8.91
N ILE A 140 8.62 3.02 9.72
CA ILE A 140 8.18 1.63 9.56
C ILE A 140 6.66 1.64 9.43
N ARG A 141 6.12 1.17 8.31
CA ARG A 141 4.67 1.24 8.07
C ARG A 141 4.09 0.00 7.43
N ASN A 142 2.84 -0.29 7.79
CA ASN A 142 1.99 -1.22 7.07
C ASN A 142 0.86 -0.47 6.35
N THR A 143 0.80 -0.60 5.02
CA THR A 143 -0.14 0.13 4.16
C THR A 143 -1.35 -0.69 3.74
N ALA A 144 -1.62 -1.83 4.39
CA ALA A 144 -2.78 -2.68 4.08
C ALA A 144 -4.14 -1.96 4.28
N GLY A 145 -4.20 -0.99 5.20
CA GLY A 145 -5.41 -0.19 5.44
C GLY A 145 -6.48 -0.92 6.27
N PRO A 146 -7.78 -0.58 6.09
CA PRO A 146 -8.88 -1.13 6.91
C PRO A 146 -9.30 -2.55 6.48
N VAL A 147 -8.34 -3.48 6.45
CA VAL A 147 -8.51 -4.87 5.97
C VAL A 147 -8.40 -5.93 7.08
N GLY A 148 -8.30 -5.48 8.34
CA GLY A 148 -8.06 -6.31 9.51
C GLY A 148 -6.66 -6.09 10.09
N GLN A 149 -6.16 -7.03 10.88
CA GLN A 149 -4.89 -6.96 11.60
C GLN A 149 -3.71 -6.81 10.64
N ALA A 150 -2.93 -5.72 10.76
CA ALA A 150 -1.82 -5.44 9.85
C ALA A 150 -0.72 -4.68 10.61
N GLN A 151 0.19 -5.43 11.24
CA GLN A 151 1.22 -4.84 12.08
C GLN A 151 2.25 -4.06 11.23
N ALA A 152 2.69 -2.90 11.72
CA ALA A 152 3.95 -2.31 11.28
C ALA A 152 5.12 -3.03 11.96
N LEU A 153 4.98 -3.28 13.27
CA LEU A 153 6.04 -3.78 14.13
C LEU A 153 5.56 -4.96 14.99
N THR A 154 6.36 -6.02 15.07
CA THR A 154 6.21 -7.06 16.10
C THR A 154 7.51 -7.22 16.88
N LEU A 155 7.37 -7.23 18.20
CA LEU A 155 8.45 -7.39 19.17
C LEU A 155 8.35 -8.75 19.86
N GLN A 156 9.39 -9.56 19.72
CA GLN A 156 9.59 -10.87 20.37
C GLN A 156 10.90 -10.90 21.17
N ALA A 157 11.49 -9.74 21.43
CA ALA A 157 12.82 -9.57 21.98
C ALA A 157 12.82 -8.52 23.07
N ASP A 158 13.85 -8.55 23.91
CA ASP A 158 13.99 -7.64 25.04
C ASP A 158 14.90 -6.44 24.71
N ARG A 159 14.69 -5.35 25.45
CA ARG A 159 15.49 -4.11 25.38
C ARG A 159 15.53 -3.45 23.99
N ASN A 160 14.38 -3.32 23.34
CA ASN A 160 14.29 -2.62 22.05
C ASN A 160 14.14 -1.12 22.22
N VAL A 161 14.79 -0.34 21.35
CA VAL A 161 14.79 1.13 21.40
C VAL A 161 14.40 1.71 20.05
N PHE A 162 13.47 2.66 20.06
CA PHE A 162 13.04 3.42 18.89
C PHE A 162 13.11 4.91 19.21
N ILE A 163 13.94 5.67 18.49
CA ILE A 163 14.09 7.11 18.72
C ILE A 163 13.80 7.87 17.43
N ASN A 164 12.88 8.84 17.49
CA ASN A 164 12.53 9.68 16.33
C ASN A 164 12.07 8.83 15.11
N CYS A 165 11.22 7.83 15.36
CA CYS A 165 10.68 6.95 14.31
C CYS A 165 9.18 7.21 14.08
N ASP A 166 8.72 6.93 12.86
CA ASP A 166 7.29 6.84 12.54
C ASP A 166 6.89 5.37 12.45
N ILE A 167 5.94 4.92 13.29
CA ILE A 167 5.41 3.57 13.28
C ILE A 167 3.92 3.64 12.92
N LEU A 168 3.59 3.29 11.67
CA LEU A 168 2.30 3.66 11.07
C LEU A 168 1.55 2.43 10.53
N ALA A 169 0.34 2.19 11.00
CA ALA A 169 -0.57 1.26 10.34
C ALA A 169 -2.03 1.67 10.63
N TYR A 170 -2.95 0.71 10.56
CA TYR A 170 -4.36 0.95 10.82
C TYR A 170 -4.85 0.13 12.02
N GLN A 171 -5.07 -1.18 11.86
CA GLN A 171 -5.38 -2.07 12.99
C GLN A 171 -4.12 -2.83 13.41
N ASP A 172 -3.91 -2.97 14.73
CA ASP A 172 -2.81 -3.73 15.34
C ASP A 172 -1.40 -3.23 14.98
N THR A 173 -1.15 -1.91 15.01
CA THR A 173 0.11 -1.31 14.52
C THR A 173 1.38 -1.88 15.18
N ILE A 174 1.39 -2.04 16.51
CA ILE A 174 2.53 -2.57 17.29
C ILE A 174 2.06 -3.76 18.11
N TYR A 175 2.71 -4.91 17.90
CA TYR A 175 2.48 -6.11 18.68
C TYR A 175 3.63 -6.42 19.64
N PHE A 176 3.34 -6.41 20.94
CA PHE A 176 4.20 -6.93 22.01
C PHE A 176 3.89 -8.40 22.26
N TRP A 177 4.60 -9.30 21.56
CA TRP A 177 4.24 -10.71 21.48
C TRP A 177 4.46 -11.46 22.80
N THR A 178 5.60 -11.23 23.45
CA THR A 178 5.96 -11.92 24.72
C THR A 178 5.73 -11.00 25.92
N ALA A 179 5.71 -11.58 27.13
CA ALA A 179 5.52 -10.87 28.40
C ALA A 179 6.81 -10.07 28.78
N GLU A 180 7.25 -10.09 30.03
CA GLU A 180 8.42 -9.30 30.52
C GLU A 180 9.71 -9.43 29.70
N THR A 181 9.85 -10.43 28.85
CA THR A 181 10.97 -10.59 27.91
C THR A 181 10.82 -9.79 26.61
N SER A 182 9.85 -8.87 26.53
CA SER A 182 9.68 -7.93 25.42
C SER A 182 9.49 -6.50 25.93
N ARG A 183 10.52 -5.95 26.60
CA ARG A 183 10.55 -4.53 26.95
C ARG A 183 10.96 -3.68 25.75
N ALA A 184 10.28 -2.55 25.56
CA ALA A 184 10.65 -1.59 24.53
C ALA A 184 10.45 -0.14 24.96
N TYR A 185 11.34 0.72 24.48
CA TYR A 185 11.35 2.15 24.70
C TYR A 185 11.16 2.90 23.38
N PHE A 186 10.14 3.74 23.32
CA PHE A 186 9.87 4.64 22.19
C PHE A 186 10.06 6.08 22.67
N LYS A 187 10.92 6.84 22.00
CA LYS A 187 11.21 8.25 22.32
C LYS A 187 10.96 9.13 21.11
N SER A 188 10.11 10.15 21.25
CA SER A 188 9.87 11.14 20.19
C SER A 188 9.37 10.52 18.88
N CYS A 189 8.66 9.40 18.97
CA CYS A 189 8.08 8.68 17.83
C CYS A 189 6.65 9.16 17.52
N VAL A 190 6.19 8.96 16.29
CA VAL A 190 4.75 9.01 15.96
C VAL A 190 4.25 7.58 15.83
N ILE A 191 3.21 7.24 16.58
CA ILE A 191 2.51 5.97 16.47
C ILE A 191 1.12 6.26 15.93
N LEU A 192 0.79 5.74 14.75
CA LEU A 192 -0.51 5.95 14.10
C LEU A 192 -1.30 4.65 13.99
N GLY A 193 -2.56 4.68 14.41
CA GLY A 193 -3.49 3.57 14.17
C GLY A 193 -4.95 3.91 14.47
N ARG A 194 -5.78 2.85 14.56
CA ARG A 194 -7.24 2.93 14.72
C ARG A 194 -7.74 1.90 15.73
N THR A 195 -7.71 0.60 15.40
CA THR A 195 -8.19 -0.48 16.30
C THR A 195 -7.00 -1.18 16.94
N ASP A 196 -7.00 -1.26 18.27
CA ASP A 196 -6.08 -2.07 19.09
C ASP A 196 -4.61 -1.85 18.70
N TYR A 197 -4.26 -0.62 18.33
CA TYR A 197 -3.04 -0.42 17.54
C TYR A 197 -1.75 -0.48 18.36
N ILE A 198 -1.85 -0.50 19.69
CA ILE A 198 -0.77 -0.88 20.61
C ILE A 198 -1.29 -2.02 21.49
N TYR A 199 -0.85 -3.26 21.23
CA TYR A 199 -1.44 -4.43 21.88
C TYR A 199 -0.42 -5.51 22.25
N GLY A 200 -0.85 -6.43 23.11
CA GLY A 200 -0.04 -7.57 23.55
C GLY A 200 0.36 -7.53 25.02
N ARG A 201 1.36 -8.34 25.36
CA ARG A 201 1.66 -8.78 26.74
C ARG A 201 2.84 -8.07 27.39
N GLY A 202 3.75 -7.52 26.56
CA GLY A 202 5.03 -6.98 26.99
C GLY A 202 4.96 -5.65 27.73
N VAL A 203 6.12 -5.04 27.95
CA VAL A 203 6.26 -3.74 28.61
C VAL A 203 6.68 -2.69 27.58
N GLY A 204 5.82 -1.72 27.33
CA GLY A 204 6.08 -0.66 26.35
C GLY A 204 6.04 0.70 27.01
N VAL A 205 7.16 1.43 26.98
CA VAL A 205 7.19 2.84 27.42
C VAL A 205 7.27 3.75 26.20
N PHE A 206 6.28 4.61 26.07
CA PHE A 206 6.22 5.66 25.06
C PHE A 206 6.50 6.98 25.76
N ASN A 207 7.63 7.61 25.44
CA ASN A 207 8.09 8.84 26.07
C ASN A 207 8.14 9.97 25.06
N GLU A 208 7.41 11.05 25.32
CA GLU A 208 7.34 12.22 24.42
C GLU A 208 6.95 11.85 22.98
N CYS A 209 6.14 10.80 22.83
CA CYS A 209 5.64 10.36 21.53
C CYS A 209 4.35 11.09 21.16
N GLU A 210 4.09 11.21 19.86
CA GLU A 210 2.77 11.50 19.34
C GLU A 210 1.99 10.19 19.17
N ILE A 211 0.85 10.09 19.84
CA ILE A 211 -0.05 8.94 19.79
C ILE A 211 -1.26 9.36 18.95
N ARG A 212 -1.16 9.14 17.63
CA ARG A 212 -2.09 9.66 16.64
C ARG A 212 -3.15 8.61 16.29
N SER A 213 -4.41 9.00 16.36
CA SER A 213 -5.53 8.05 16.21
C SER A 213 -6.51 8.48 15.13
N TYR A 214 -6.92 7.54 14.28
CA TYR A 214 -8.19 7.64 13.55
C TYR A 214 -9.36 7.44 14.53
N GLY A 215 -10.54 7.99 14.20
CA GLY A 215 -11.72 7.88 15.06
C GLY A 215 -12.35 6.49 15.12
N GLY A 216 -13.13 6.24 16.18
CA GLY A 216 -14.08 5.12 16.25
C GLY A 216 -13.57 3.79 16.81
N ALA A 217 -12.43 3.76 17.50
CA ALA A 217 -11.88 2.53 18.09
C ALA A 217 -10.93 2.81 19.29
N TRP A 218 -9.96 1.92 19.54
CA TRP A 218 -9.17 1.83 20.77
C TRP A 218 -7.68 2.02 20.51
N ILE A 219 -7.02 2.79 21.37
CA ILE A 219 -5.56 2.95 21.32
C ILE A 219 -4.84 1.67 21.74
N THR A 220 -5.25 1.11 22.88
CA THR A 220 -4.57 -0.04 23.48
C THR A 220 -5.44 -1.29 23.59
N ALA A 221 -4.82 -2.46 23.43
CA ALA A 221 -5.43 -3.76 23.73
C ALA A 221 -4.43 -4.65 24.52
N PRO A 222 -4.18 -4.31 25.80
CA PRO A 222 -3.22 -5.02 26.64
C PRO A 222 -3.69 -6.44 26.99
N SER A 223 -2.73 -7.35 27.10
CA SER A 223 -2.89 -8.73 27.60
C SER A 223 -1.84 -9.09 28.67
N THR A 224 -1.48 -8.08 29.48
CA THR A 224 -0.51 -8.17 30.57
C THR A 224 -0.87 -9.28 31.58
N GLU A 225 0.13 -10.04 32.02
CA GLU A 225 -0.07 -11.09 33.02
C GLU A 225 -0.35 -10.51 34.41
N ALA A 226 -1.10 -11.24 35.25
CA ALA A 226 -1.44 -10.79 36.60
C ALA A 226 -0.20 -10.43 37.44
N THR A 227 0.83 -11.27 37.34
CA THR A 227 2.09 -11.18 38.09
C THR A 227 3.04 -10.10 37.57
N GLN A 228 2.88 -9.66 36.32
CA GLN A 228 3.77 -8.69 35.69
C GLN A 228 3.44 -7.28 36.18
N THR A 229 4.40 -6.55 36.74
CA THR A 229 4.11 -5.27 37.41
C THR A 229 3.60 -4.18 36.44
N TYR A 230 4.20 -4.08 35.26
CA TYR A 230 3.93 -3.01 34.29
C TYR A 230 3.42 -3.56 32.96
N GLY A 231 2.62 -2.78 32.24
CA GLY A 231 2.23 -3.06 30.85
C GLY A 231 2.67 -1.92 29.96
N PHE A 232 1.71 -1.16 29.44
CA PHE A 232 1.99 0.01 28.61
C PHE A 232 2.00 1.29 29.45
N VAL A 233 3.02 2.12 29.27
CA VAL A 233 3.16 3.40 29.97
C VAL A 233 3.39 4.50 28.93
N PHE A 234 2.50 5.48 28.93
CA PHE A 234 2.58 6.67 28.09
C PHE A 234 2.99 7.83 28.99
N TYR A 235 4.16 8.40 28.72
CA TYR A 235 4.80 9.39 29.57
C TYR A 235 5.10 10.63 28.74
N LYS A 236 4.49 11.78 29.09
CA LYS A 236 4.62 13.05 28.36
C LYS A 236 4.23 12.97 26.88
N CYS A 237 3.31 12.07 26.52
CA CYS A 237 2.87 11.92 25.14
C CYS A 237 1.85 12.99 24.73
N ASN A 238 1.78 13.28 23.43
CA ASN A 238 0.72 14.09 22.85
C ASN A 238 -0.24 13.18 22.09
N LEU A 239 -1.48 13.06 22.55
CA LEU A 239 -2.51 12.31 21.81
C LEU A 239 -3.13 13.26 20.78
N THR A 240 -3.29 12.79 19.55
CA THR A 240 -3.78 13.61 18.44
C THR A 240 -4.79 12.87 17.59
N TYR A 241 -5.66 13.62 16.93
CA TYR A 241 -6.69 13.12 16.04
C TYR A 241 -6.23 13.20 14.58
N GLN A 242 -6.37 12.10 13.84
CA GLN A 242 -6.08 12.03 12.41
C GLN A 242 -7.39 12.12 11.60
N PRO A 243 -7.62 13.23 10.86
CA PRO A 243 -8.75 13.34 9.95
C PRO A 243 -8.50 12.54 8.65
N ASN A 244 -9.58 12.34 7.90
CA ASN A 244 -9.62 11.62 6.62
C ASN A 244 -9.24 10.14 6.79
N SER A 245 -9.97 9.46 7.68
CA SER A 245 -9.80 8.01 7.84
C SER A 245 -10.02 7.27 6.51
N PRO A 246 -9.19 6.26 6.17
CA PRO A 246 -9.43 5.41 5.01
C PRO A 246 -10.71 4.57 5.13
N ARG A 247 -11.31 4.49 6.33
CA ARG A 247 -12.60 3.85 6.58
C ARG A 247 -13.69 4.89 6.74
N ASN A 248 -14.72 4.77 5.88
CA ASN A 248 -15.86 5.68 5.92
C ASN A 248 -16.60 5.60 7.27
N GLY A 249 -16.95 6.75 7.83
CA GLY A 249 -17.68 6.88 9.09
C GLY A 249 -16.82 6.94 10.35
N ASP A 250 -15.50 6.82 10.26
CA ASP A 250 -14.61 7.02 11.43
C ASP A 250 -14.43 8.50 11.77
N ASP A 251 -14.56 9.39 10.79
CA ASP A 251 -14.22 10.80 11.00
C ASP A 251 -15.16 11.49 12.00
N GLY A 252 -14.58 12.11 13.04
CA GLY A 252 -15.30 12.76 14.13
C GLY A 252 -15.81 11.83 15.22
N VAL A 253 -15.62 10.51 15.08
CA VAL A 253 -16.02 9.52 16.09
C VAL A 253 -14.99 9.47 17.22
N LYS A 254 -15.48 9.38 18.47
CA LYS A 254 -14.63 9.35 19.67
C LYS A 254 -13.67 8.15 19.69
N ILE A 255 -12.54 8.35 20.38
CA ILE A 255 -11.44 7.40 20.54
C ILE A 255 -11.40 6.95 22.00
N LYS A 256 -11.26 5.66 22.26
CA LYS A 256 -11.10 5.11 23.61
C LYS A 256 -9.64 4.79 23.89
N PHE A 257 -9.22 4.88 25.16
CA PHE A 257 -7.85 4.54 25.57
C PHE A 257 -7.54 3.08 25.33
N GLY A 258 -8.54 2.20 25.49
CA GLY A 258 -8.32 0.80 25.24
C GLY A 258 -9.50 -0.09 25.56
N ARG A 259 -9.27 -1.38 25.36
CA ARG A 259 -10.12 -2.46 25.86
C ARG A 259 -9.25 -3.62 26.35
N PRO A 260 -9.71 -4.36 27.38
CA PRO A 260 -8.99 -5.51 27.88
C PRO A 260 -9.02 -6.62 26.82
N TRP A 261 -7.87 -7.15 26.38
CA TRP A 261 -7.84 -8.24 25.39
C TRP A 261 -7.81 -9.62 26.05
N HIS A 262 -6.90 -9.81 27.02
CA HIS A 262 -6.78 -11.00 27.86
C HIS A 262 -6.17 -10.66 29.23
N ALA A 263 -6.18 -11.61 30.18
CA ALA A 263 -5.50 -11.52 31.48
C ALA A 263 -5.80 -10.22 32.26
N TYR A 264 -4.81 -9.53 32.82
CA TYR A 264 -5.05 -8.37 33.71
C TYR A 264 -4.37 -7.12 33.17
N PRO A 265 -5.03 -6.41 32.23
CA PRO A 265 -4.58 -5.18 31.60
C PRO A 265 -3.94 -4.15 32.53
N LYS A 266 -2.77 -3.65 32.12
CA LYS A 266 -2.05 -2.57 32.82
C LYS A 266 -1.65 -1.49 31.82
N VAL A 267 -2.22 -0.30 31.99
CA VAL A 267 -1.95 0.88 31.15
C VAL A 267 -1.89 2.12 32.03
N ALA A 268 -0.86 2.94 31.86
CA ALA A 268 -0.75 4.20 32.58
C ALA A 268 -0.52 5.38 31.62
N TRP A 269 -1.25 6.48 31.84
CA TRP A 269 -1.12 7.74 31.10
C TRP A 269 -0.67 8.85 32.05
N LEU A 270 0.56 9.35 31.88
CA LEU A 270 1.16 10.34 32.76
C LEU A 270 1.64 11.56 31.98
N TYR A 271 1.22 12.75 32.41
CA TYR A 271 1.61 14.04 31.81
C TYR A 271 1.29 14.16 30.32
N CYS A 272 0.29 13.42 29.85
CA CYS A 272 -0.10 13.41 28.45
C CYS A 272 -1.06 14.56 28.14
N THR A 273 -0.95 15.14 26.94
CA THR A 273 -1.98 16.06 26.41
C THR A 273 -3.00 15.26 25.62
N MET A 274 -4.30 15.48 25.88
CA MET A 274 -5.41 14.70 25.34
C MET A 274 -6.40 15.57 24.58
N PRO A 275 -6.75 15.23 23.33
CA PRO A 275 -7.61 16.03 22.48
C PRO A 275 -9.09 15.79 22.83
N ALA A 276 -10.00 16.59 22.28
CA ALA A 276 -11.41 16.54 22.65
C ALA A 276 -12.09 15.25 22.15
N GLU A 277 -11.46 14.57 21.21
CA GLU A 277 -11.90 13.34 20.56
C GLU A 277 -11.74 12.10 21.45
N ILE A 278 -11.09 12.21 22.62
CA ILE A 278 -11.12 11.12 23.60
C ILE A 278 -12.53 10.96 24.17
N ASP A 279 -13.01 9.73 24.18
CA ASP A 279 -14.29 9.35 24.77
C ASP A 279 -14.23 9.57 26.29
N PRO A 280 -15.20 10.29 26.89
CA PRO A 280 -15.22 10.51 28.33
C PRO A 280 -15.15 9.23 29.16
N LEU A 281 -15.72 8.11 28.67
CA LEU A 281 -15.63 6.81 29.33
C LEU A 281 -14.19 6.33 29.44
N GLY A 282 -13.35 6.63 28.43
CA GLY A 282 -11.95 6.20 28.30
C GLY A 282 -11.81 4.70 28.07
N TRP A 283 -12.31 3.91 29.02
CA TRP A 283 -12.48 2.46 29.01
C TRP A 283 -13.98 2.17 29.14
N GLY A 284 -14.46 1.02 28.65
CA GLY A 284 -15.90 0.71 28.76
C GLY A 284 -16.37 -0.47 27.92
N ASP A 285 -15.57 -0.88 26.94
CA ASP A 285 -15.85 -2.06 26.14
C ASP A 285 -15.12 -3.27 26.72
N LYS A 286 -15.79 -4.42 26.77
CA LYS A 286 -15.22 -5.70 27.24
C LYS A 286 -15.00 -6.64 26.05
N TRP A 287 -13.88 -7.34 26.01
CA TRP A 287 -13.61 -8.40 25.03
C TRP A 287 -13.76 -9.77 25.69
N ASN A 288 -14.98 -10.25 25.87
CA ASN A 288 -15.25 -11.54 26.54
C ASN A 288 -14.55 -11.68 27.92
N MET A 289 -14.44 -10.59 28.66
CA MET A 289 -13.77 -10.50 29.96
C MET A 289 -14.70 -9.86 30.98
N ASP A 290 -15.69 -10.62 31.43
CA ASP A 290 -16.77 -10.11 32.27
C ASP A 290 -16.29 -9.49 33.58
N TYR A 291 -15.14 -9.95 34.12
CA TYR A 291 -14.52 -9.44 35.35
C TYR A 291 -13.85 -8.05 35.23
N SER A 292 -13.68 -7.51 34.02
CA SER A 292 -12.85 -6.32 33.78
C SER A 292 -13.29 -5.08 34.55
N ASP A 293 -14.58 -4.94 34.83
CA ASP A 293 -15.14 -3.81 35.57
C ASP A 293 -15.07 -3.97 37.10
N THR A 294 -14.87 -5.19 37.60
CA THR A 294 -14.92 -5.50 39.04
C THR A 294 -13.58 -5.90 39.64
N SER A 295 -12.61 -6.30 38.82
CA SER A 295 -11.28 -6.69 39.30
C SER A 295 -10.39 -5.47 39.57
N THR A 296 -9.77 -5.46 40.75
CA THR A 296 -8.75 -4.49 41.15
C THR A 296 -7.35 -4.79 40.60
N ASP A 297 -7.18 -5.96 39.97
CA ASP A 297 -5.91 -6.39 39.39
C ASP A 297 -5.63 -5.72 38.02
N LEU A 298 -6.66 -5.09 37.44
CA LEU A 298 -6.47 -4.16 36.33
C LEU A 298 -5.81 -2.89 36.87
N HIS A 299 -4.72 -2.46 36.24
CA HIS A 299 -4.00 -1.23 36.63
C HIS A 299 -4.14 -0.21 35.50
N LEU A 300 -5.29 0.47 35.45
CA LEU A 300 -5.60 1.47 34.42
C LEU A 300 -5.50 2.85 35.07
N TYR A 301 -4.36 3.51 34.91
CA TYR A 301 -4.01 4.70 35.68
C TYR A 301 -3.86 5.95 34.83
N GLU A 302 -4.25 7.08 35.40
CA GLU A 302 -4.06 8.42 34.82
C GLU A 302 -3.42 9.36 35.85
N TRP A 303 -2.51 10.22 35.42
CA TRP A 303 -1.84 11.19 36.30
C TRP A 303 -1.46 12.48 35.57
N MET A 304 -1.93 13.63 36.06
CA MET A 304 -1.60 14.97 35.56
C MET A 304 -1.68 15.12 34.03
N ASN A 305 -2.65 14.45 33.40
CA ASN A 305 -2.94 14.66 31.98
C ASN A 305 -3.65 16.01 31.79
N THR A 306 -3.44 16.63 30.63
CA THR A 306 -4.00 17.95 30.28
C THR A 306 -4.78 17.91 28.98
N GLY A 307 -5.54 18.97 28.69
CA GLY A 307 -6.34 19.09 27.48
C GLY A 307 -7.78 18.61 27.65
N PRO A 308 -8.65 18.86 26.65
CA PRO A 308 -10.09 18.64 26.75
C PRO A 308 -10.50 17.18 26.93
N GLY A 309 -9.67 16.20 26.58
CA GLY A 309 -9.94 14.77 26.79
C GLY A 309 -9.51 14.22 28.16
N ALA A 310 -8.83 15.04 28.98
CA ALA A 310 -8.20 14.58 30.22
C ALA A 310 -9.13 14.54 31.43
N ASP A 311 -10.37 15.05 31.34
CA ASP A 311 -11.32 15.00 32.44
C ASP A 311 -11.71 13.55 32.76
N MET A 312 -11.46 13.13 34.00
CA MET A 312 -11.74 11.79 34.49
C MET A 312 -13.16 11.64 35.06
N SER A 313 -13.93 12.72 35.22
CA SER A 313 -15.26 12.69 35.86
C SER A 313 -16.27 11.78 35.14
N GLY A 314 -16.07 11.57 33.84
CA GLY A 314 -16.90 10.72 32.99
C GLY A 314 -16.37 9.30 32.74
N ARG A 315 -15.24 8.91 33.36
CA ARG A 315 -14.61 7.60 33.14
C ARG A 315 -15.51 6.45 33.59
N ALA A 316 -15.36 5.28 32.98
CA ALA A 316 -16.10 4.10 33.41
C ALA A 316 -15.82 3.74 34.87
N ASN A 317 -16.85 3.29 35.58
CA ASN A 317 -16.73 2.89 36.98
C ASN A 317 -16.16 1.46 37.11
N TRP A 318 -14.89 1.28 36.71
CA TRP A 318 -14.18 0.01 36.80
C TRP A 318 -13.26 0.02 38.02
N ALA A 319 -13.24 -1.06 38.80
CA ALA A 319 -12.48 -1.13 40.05
C ALA A 319 -10.97 -0.87 39.89
N GLY A 320 -10.40 -1.28 38.75
CA GLY A 320 -8.99 -1.07 38.40
C GLY A 320 -8.68 0.25 37.66
N LEU A 321 -9.69 1.06 37.35
CA LEU A 321 -9.53 2.37 36.68
C LEU A 321 -9.55 3.51 37.69
N ARG A 322 -8.43 4.22 37.85
CA ARG A 322 -8.35 5.35 38.78
C ARG A 322 -7.25 6.35 38.45
N ALA A 323 -7.38 7.55 38.99
CA ALA A 323 -6.26 8.47 39.10
C ALA A 323 -5.19 7.90 40.05
N MET A 324 -3.92 8.18 39.78
CA MET A 324 -2.87 8.00 40.79
C MET A 324 -3.08 8.97 41.96
N THR A 325 -2.68 8.57 43.15
CA THR A 325 -3.02 9.25 44.41
C THR A 325 -2.06 10.39 44.75
N ASN A 326 -0.79 10.28 44.34
CA ASN A 326 0.25 11.26 44.62
C ASN A 326 1.47 11.10 43.70
N GLN A 327 2.40 12.05 43.80
CA GLN A 327 3.64 12.05 43.02
C GLN A 327 4.52 10.82 43.30
N THR A 328 4.56 10.31 44.53
CA THR A 328 5.39 9.14 44.88
C THR A 328 4.93 7.91 44.10
N GLU A 329 3.62 7.72 43.95
CA GLU A 329 3.06 6.66 43.10
C GLU A 329 3.41 6.89 41.62
N ALA A 330 3.26 8.12 41.13
CA ALA A 330 3.62 8.47 39.75
C ALA A 330 5.11 8.25 39.43
N ASN A 331 6.01 8.46 40.41
CA ASN A 331 7.45 8.23 40.24
C ASN A 331 7.80 6.75 40.00
N LEU A 332 6.95 5.81 40.43
CA LEU A 332 7.11 4.39 40.11
C LEU A 332 6.89 4.06 38.63
N TYR A 333 6.32 5.00 37.88
CA TYR A 333 6.05 4.89 36.45
C TYR A 333 7.01 5.73 35.59
N GLU A 334 8.10 6.26 36.18
CA GLU A 334 9.17 6.88 35.38
C GLU A 334 9.78 5.85 34.41
N PRO A 335 10.08 6.23 33.15
CA PRO A 335 10.61 5.30 32.16
C PRO A 335 11.80 4.44 32.63
N LYS A 336 12.75 5.04 33.35
CA LYS A 336 13.93 4.35 33.90
C LYS A 336 13.56 3.28 34.94
N ILE A 337 12.46 3.46 35.69
CA ILE A 337 12.00 2.53 36.72
C ILE A 337 11.20 1.40 36.08
N VAL A 338 10.28 1.74 35.19
CA VAL A 338 9.42 0.77 34.48
C VAL A 338 10.26 -0.22 33.68
N LEU A 339 11.31 0.27 33.02
CA LEU A 339 12.13 -0.55 32.13
C LEU A 339 13.31 -1.22 32.84
N ALA A 340 13.61 -0.87 34.10
CA ALA A 340 14.73 -1.43 34.85
C ALA A 340 14.72 -2.96 34.85
N GLY A 341 13.56 -3.57 35.06
CA GLY A 341 13.46 -5.04 35.21
C GLY A 341 14.44 -5.58 36.26
N SER A 342 14.87 -6.82 36.10
CA SER A 342 15.88 -7.44 36.97
C SER A 342 17.32 -7.08 36.59
N ASP A 343 17.55 -6.50 35.41
CA ASP A 343 18.86 -6.16 34.87
C ASP A 343 19.22 -4.66 34.97
N ASN A 344 18.37 -3.85 35.62
CA ASN A 344 18.49 -2.39 35.74
C ASN A 344 18.65 -1.67 34.39
N TRP A 345 17.98 -2.16 33.34
CA TRP A 345 18.05 -1.53 32.02
C TRP A 345 17.51 -0.09 32.04
N ASP A 346 18.36 0.87 31.67
CA ASP A 346 17.99 2.29 31.55
C ASP A 346 18.21 2.79 30.11
N PRO A 347 17.18 2.74 29.25
CA PRO A 347 17.27 3.29 27.90
C PRO A 347 17.14 4.82 27.84
N THR A 348 16.82 5.48 28.96
CA THR A 348 16.71 6.96 28.98
C THR A 348 18.07 7.65 28.95
N ALA A 349 19.12 6.93 29.34
CA ALA A 349 20.50 7.37 29.26
C ALA A 349 21.13 7.19 27.85
N ILE A 350 20.42 6.55 26.91
CA ILE A 350 20.91 6.34 25.55
C ILE A 350 20.81 7.67 24.79
N ALA A 351 21.95 8.25 24.46
CA ALA A 351 22.02 9.43 23.60
C ALA A 351 21.55 9.08 22.17
N PRO A 352 20.66 9.87 21.56
CA PRO A 352 20.33 9.74 20.14
C PRO A 352 21.60 9.82 19.28
N THR A 353 21.69 8.96 18.26
CA THR A 353 22.78 9.02 17.27
C THR A 353 22.50 10.14 16.25
N VAL A 354 21.21 10.44 16.04
CA VAL A 354 20.76 11.56 15.22
C VAL A 354 20.30 12.70 16.14
N THR A 355 20.97 13.84 16.06
CA THR A 355 20.57 15.05 16.80
C THR A 355 19.41 15.74 16.08
N VAL A 356 18.44 16.23 16.86
CA VAL A 356 17.40 17.14 16.38
C VAL A 356 17.71 18.53 16.91
N PHE A 357 17.72 19.50 16.01
CA PHE A 357 17.96 20.91 16.29
C PHE A 357 16.68 21.68 16.09
N ASP A 358 16.31 22.49 17.07
CA ASP A 358 15.20 23.42 16.95
C ASP A 358 15.75 24.84 16.81
N TRP A 359 15.19 25.62 15.89
CA TRP A 359 15.54 27.02 15.73
C TRP A 359 15.02 27.84 16.90
N ASP A 360 15.93 28.51 17.60
CA ASP A 360 15.59 29.46 18.67
C ASP A 360 16.01 30.90 18.35
N GLY A 361 16.84 31.10 17.30
CA GLY A 361 17.32 32.41 16.89
C GLY A 361 18.26 33.07 17.90
N GLY A 362 19.06 32.29 18.64
CA GLY A 362 19.97 32.79 19.67
C GLY A 362 21.15 33.65 19.18
N ALA A 363 21.40 33.77 17.87
CA ALA A 363 22.47 34.63 17.32
C ALA A 363 22.00 36.06 16.98
N ALA A 364 22.96 36.94 16.66
CA ALA A 364 22.68 38.34 16.29
C ALA A 364 22.11 38.50 14.87
N ASN A 365 22.17 37.45 14.05
CA ASN A 365 21.67 37.43 12.68
C ASN A 365 20.88 36.14 12.43
N ASN A 366 20.02 36.09 11.42
CA ASN A 366 19.15 34.93 11.15
C ASN A 366 19.78 33.92 10.16
N GLY A 367 21.09 33.90 10.00
CA GLY A 367 21.79 33.00 9.09
C GLY A 367 21.58 31.53 9.48
N TRP A 368 21.19 30.71 8.50
CA TRP A 368 20.92 29.29 8.72
C TRP A 368 22.14 28.45 9.12
N LEU A 369 23.36 28.90 8.82
CA LEU A 369 24.61 28.21 9.17
C LEU A 369 25.27 28.79 10.44
N GLU A 370 24.55 29.59 11.22
CA GLU A 370 25.05 30.12 12.49
C GLU A 370 24.70 29.15 13.63
N ALA A 371 25.73 28.59 14.29
CA ALA A 371 25.54 27.57 15.32
C ALA A 371 24.67 28.01 16.50
N ASN A 372 24.72 29.30 16.86
CA ASN A 372 23.97 29.85 17.99
C ASN A 372 22.50 30.14 17.68
N ASN A 373 22.03 29.89 16.45
CA ASN A 373 20.61 29.99 16.10
C ASN A 373 19.83 28.69 16.30
N TRP A 374 20.53 27.62 16.67
CA TRP A 374 19.98 26.29 16.82
C TRP A 374 20.17 25.81 18.26
N ASN A 375 19.21 25.04 18.76
CA ASN A 375 19.28 24.35 20.03
C ASN A 375 19.17 22.84 19.81
N PRO A 376 20.19 22.04 20.22
CA PRO A 376 21.41 22.46 20.90
C PRO A 376 22.32 23.32 20.00
N ASN A 377 23.19 24.15 20.59
CA ASN A 377 24.11 25.00 19.83
C ASN A 377 24.98 24.17 18.88
N GLY A 378 24.87 24.43 17.58
CA GLY A 378 25.56 23.70 16.53
C GLY A 378 24.93 23.96 15.16
N VAL A 379 25.66 23.71 14.08
CA VAL A 379 25.07 23.72 12.73
C VAL A 379 24.62 22.30 12.41
N PRO A 380 23.33 22.06 12.13
CA PRO A 380 22.83 20.72 11.82
C PRO A 380 23.57 20.08 10.63
N ALA A 381 24.10 18.88 10.85
CA ALA A 381 24.93 18.13 9.91
C ALA A 381 24.13 17.09 9.09
N ILE A 382 24.82 16.34 8.24
CA ILE A 382 24.22 15.26 7.43
C ILE A 382 23.50 14.27 8.35
N SER A 383 22.33 13.80 7.92
CA SER A 383 21.46 12.86 8.66
C SER A 383 20.84 13.41 9.95
N GLU A 384 21.13 14.65 10.31
CA GLU A 384 20.47 15.37 11.41
C GLU A 384 19.20 16.09 10.92
N VAL A 385 18.38 16.52 11.88
CA VAL A 385 17.10 17.18 11.60
C VAL A 385 17.12 18.56 12.22
N ALA A 386 16.65 19.56 11.48
CA ALA A 386 16.54 20.95 11.87
C ALA A 386 15.08 21.41 11.71
N ASN A 387 14.47 21.94 12.77
CA ASN A 387 13.09 22.39 12.75
C ASN A 387 12.98 23.90 12.98
N VAL A 388 12.13 24.55 12.20
CA VAL A 388 11.71 25.95 12.38
C VAL A 388 10.20 25.95 12.50
N ASN A 389 9.69 26.42 13.63
CA ASN A 389 8.27 26.37 13.96
C ASN A 389 7.72 27.76 14.30
N GLY A 390 6.52 28.07 13.82
CA GLY A 390 5.84 29.33 14.08
C GLY A 390 6.26 30.43 13.11
N ASN A 391 5.86 31.67 13.37
CA ASN A 391 6.09 32.82 12.48
C ASN A 391 7.55 33.34 12.55
N LEU A 392 8.53 32.46 12.39
CA LEU A 392 9.95 32.77 12.35
C LEU A 392 10.45 32.79 10.92
N THR A 393 11.42 33.68 10.62
CA THR A 393 12.06 33.76 9.30
C THR A 393 13.55 33.52 9.43
N ILE A 394 14.02 32.43 8.82
CA ILE A 394 15.44 32.09 8.71
C ILE A 394 16.00 32.63 7.38
N ASN A 395 17.31 32.85 7.30
CA ASN A 395 17.98 33.38 6.12
C ASN A 395 18.97 32.37 5.54
N ALA A 396 18.68 31.87 4.34
CA ALA A 396 19.63 31.16 3.50
C ALA A 396 20.54 32.17 2.79
N ASN A 397 21.56 32.61 3.52
CA ASN A 397 22.54 33.61 3.10
C ASN A 397 23.76 33.00 2.37
N GLY A 398 23.59 31.81 1.80
CA GLY A 398 24.60 31.10 1.03
C GLY A 398 25.04 29.78 1.66
N GLY A 399 25.68 28.93 0.86
CA GLY A 399 26.25 27.65 1.32
C GLY A 399 25.30 26.46 1.18
N ASN A 400 25.67 25.34 1.83
CA ASN A 400 24.91 24.09 1.82
C ASN A 400 24.45 23.76 3.23
N PHE A 401 23.14 23.64 3.42
CA PHE A 401 22.52 23.14 4.65
C PHE A 401 22.39 21.62 4.57
N ALA A 402 23.24 20.93 5.33
CA ALA A 402 23.48 19.50 5.18
C ALA A 402 22.37 18.62 5.77
N ALA A 403 21.67 19.11 6.80
CA ALA A 403 20.58 18.43 7.50
C ALA A 403 19.23 18.51 6.77
N ASP A 404 18.26 17.75 7.27
CA ASP A 404 16.85 17.91 6.91
C ASP A 404 16.27 19.15 7.57
N LEU A 405 15.85 20.13 6.78
CA LEU A 405 15.28 21.38 7.25
C LEU A 405 13.75 21.37 7.12
N ASN A 406 13.05 21.40 8.25
CA ASN A 406 11.60 21.42 8.32
C ASN A 406 11.10 22.81 8.72
N LEU A 407 10.30 23.44 7.87
CA LEU A 407 9.54 24.64 8.20
C LEU A 407 8.08 24.27 8.43
N VAL A 408 7.53 24.68 9.57
CA VAL A 408 6.16 24.37 9.97
C VAL A 408 5.44 25.58 10.56
N ASN A 409 4.10 25.61 10.47
CA ASN A 409 3.22 26.54 11.18
C ASN A 409 3.53 28.04 10.96
N GLY A 410 3.71 28.45 9.71
CA GLY A 410 3.97 29.85 9.33
C GLY A 410 5.44 30.21 9.16
N ALA A 411 6.35 29.28 9.44
CA ALA A 411 7.78 29.51 9.28
C ALA A 411 8.16 29.88 7.84
N ALA A 412 9.17 30.74 7.71
CA ALA A 412 9.65 31.24 6.43
C ALA A 412 11.16 31.10 6.28
N ILE A 413 11.61 30.97 5.04
CA ILE A 413 13.02 31.01 4.66
C ILE A 413 13.23 32.06 3.58
N ASP A 414 14.10 33.03 3.84
CA ASP A 414 14.52 34.01 2.86
C ASP A 414 15.80 33.55 2.14
N ILE A 415 15.74 33.45 0.81
CA ILE A 415 16.88 33.07 -0.03
C ILE A 415 17.56 34.36 -0.50
N SER A 416 18.59 34.79 0.24
CA SER A 416 19.32 36.03 -0.03
C SER A 416 20.62 35.81 -0.84
N ALA A 417 21.13 34.58 -0.90
CA ALA A 417 22.24 34.18 -1.77
C ALA A 417 22.09 32.72 -2.27
N ASN A 418 22.92 32.33 -3.24
CA ASN A 418 22.92 30.97 -3.80
C ASN A 418 23.12 29.93 -2.70
N SER A 419 22.12 29.08 -2.52
CA SER A 419 22.00 28.17 -1.38
C SER A 419 21.58 26.77 -1.82
N SER A 420 21.90 25.77 -1.00
CA SER A 420 21.51 24.37 -1.22
C SER A 420 21.02 23.76 0.08
N ALA A 421 19.94 22.98 0.04
CA ALA A 421 19.46 22.23 1.20
C ALA A 421 19.26 20.77 0.81
N THR A 422 19.85 19.84 1.59
CA THR A 422 19.70 18.39 1.36
C THR A 422 18.22 18.00 1.21
N LEU A 423 17.38 18.45 2.14
CA LEU A 423 15.93 18.43 2.04
C LEU A 423 15.34 19.64 2.77
N LEU A 424 14.49 20.38 2.07
CA LEU A 424 13.65 21.44 2.64
C LEU A 424 12.19 20.99 2.63
N THR A 425 11.64 20.66 3.79
CA THR A 425 10.22 20.33 3.96
C THR A 425 9.43 21.58 4.33
N LEU A 426 8.40 21.89 3.55
CA LEU A 426 7.56 23.07 3.72
C LEU A 426 6.13 22.65 4.11
N ASN A 427 5.68 23.03 5.31
CA ASN A 427 4.34 22.75 5.82
C ASN A 427 3.69 24.04 6.33
N GLN A 428 2.79 24.62 5.53
CA GLN A 428 2.19 25.92 5.84
C GLN A 428 3.30 26.97 6.01
N SER A 429 4.14 27.11 4.99
CA SER A 429 5.41 27.84 5.07
C SER A 429 5.64 28.73 3.85
N THR A 430 6.57 29.67 3.98
CA THR A 430 6.93 30.61 2.92
C THR A 430 8.39 30.48 2.52
N VAL A 431 8.68 30.43 1.21
CA VAL A 431 10.01 30.68 0.66
C VAL A 431 9.99 32.09 0.07
N SER A 432 10.87 32.97 0.52
CA SER A 432 11.00 34.33 -0.04
C SER A 432 12.32 34.56 -0.75
N SER A 433 12.34 35.52 -1.67
CA SER A 433 13.60 36.06 -2.18
C SER A 433 13.40 37.44 -2.80
N SER A 434 14.18 38.41 -2.31
CA SER A 434 14.32 39.73 -2.95
C SER A 434 15.58 39.86 -3.80
N ALA A 435 16.50 38.91 -3.68
CA ALA A 435 17.77 38.88 -4.41
C ALA A 435 17.65 38.15 -5.75
N SER A 436 18.71 38.22 -6.55
CA SER A 436 18.94 37.23 -7.60
C SER A 436 19.74 36.08 -7.00
N ALA A 437 19.09 34.95 -6.76
CA ALA A 437 19.68 33.83 -6.03
C ALA A 437 19.17 32.48 -6.59
N SER A 438 19.85 31.39 -6.22
CA SER A 438 19.40 30.04 -6.49
C SER A 438 19.17 29.22 -5.23
N LEU A 439 18.22 28.28 -5.32
CA LEU A 439 17.99 27.25 -4.32
C LEU A 439 18.04 25.87 -4.99
N SER A 440 19.01 25.06 -4.57
CA SER A 440 19.24 23.69 -5.07
C SER A 440 18.98 22.63 -3.99
N GLY A 441 18.96 21.35 -4.39
CA GLY A 441 18.70 20.22 -3.48
C GLY A 441 17.30 19.64 -3.66
N ASN A 442 16.57 19.39 -2.58
CA ASN A 442 15.21 18.83 -2.62
C ASN A 442 14.22 19.67 -1.84
N ILE A 443 13.01 19.87 -2.38
CA ILE A 443 11.92 20.56 -1.68
C ILE A 443 10.69 19.65 -1.65
N LYS A 444 10.09 19.49 -0.47
CA LYS A 444 8.91 18.66 -0.25
C LYS A 444 7.77 19.46 0.34
N THR A 445 6.59 19.38 -0.26
CA THR A 445 5.38 20.05 0.27
C THR A 445 4.58 19.12 1.19
N LYS A 446 4.37 19.53 2.44
CA LYS A 446 3.53 18.84 3.46
C LYS A 446 2.31 19.66 3.91
N GLY A 447 2.16 20.87 3.39
CA GLY A 447 1.00 21.75 3.55
C GLY A 447 1.04 22.81 2.44
N THR A 448 0.12 23.77 2.48
CA THR A 448 0.14 24.89 1.52
C THR A 448 1.47 25.64 1.58
N VAL A 449 2.06 25.95 0.43
CA VAL A 449 3.34 26.64 0.33
C VAL A 449 3.17 27.95 -0.43
N ASN A 450 3.74 29.02 0.09
CA ASN A 450 3.87 30.29 -0.62
C ASN A 450 5.31 30.50 -1.08
N ILE A 451 5.53 30.81 -2.35
CA ILE A 451 6.82 31.24 -2.91
C ILE A 451 6.69 32.72 -3.24
N ASN A 452 7.19 33.59 -2.36
CA ASN A 452 7.09 35.04 -2.47
C ASN A 452 8.40 35.64 -3.01
N VAL A 453 8.42 35.94 -4.31
CA VAL A 453 9.65 36.42 -4.96
C VAL A 453 9.42 37.81 -5.52
N SER A 454 10.20 38.79 -5.04
CA SER A 454 10.30 40.13 -5.62
C SER A 454 11.56 40.31 -6.48
N GLY A 455 12.57 39.47 -6.30
CA GLY A 455 13.79 39.41 -7.10
C GLY A 455 13.74 38.39 -8.25
N ASN A 456 14.80 37.60 -8.41
CA ASN A 456 14.89 36.51 -9.37
C ASN A 456 15.40 35.24 -8.68
N LEU A 457 14.49 34.32 -8.38
CA LEU A 457 14.81 33.07 -7.71
C LEU A 457 14.87 31.93 -8.73
N ASN A 458 16.04 31.32 -8.86
CA ASN A 458 16.23 30.11 -9.64
C ASN A 458 16.15 28.86 -8.74
N ILE A 459 15.05 28.12 -8.83
CA ILE A 459 14.88 26.85 -8.13
C ILE A 459 15.38 25.72 -9.03
N THR A 460 16.57 25.23 -8.72
CA THR A 460 17.13 23.99 -9.28
C THR A 460 16.90 22.80 -8.34
N ALA A 461 16.27 23.02 -7.18
CA ALA A 461 15.83 21.94 -6.31
C ALA A 461 14.70 21.11 -6.97
N ILE A 462 14.71 19.79 -6.74
CA ILE A 462 13.63 18.90 -7.19
C ILE A 462 12.43 19.09 -6.27
N LEU A 463 11.28 19.43 -6.84
CA LEU A 463 10.02 19.57 -6.12
C LEU A 463 9.28 18.23 -6.04
N SER A 464 8.76 17.92 -4.85
CA SER A 464 7.87 16.78 -4.63
C SER A 464 6.74 17.13 -3.65
N GLY A 465 5.66 16.34 -3.67
CA GLY A 465 4.52 16.50 -2.78
C GLY A 465 3.22 16.85 -3.50
N VAL A 466 2.13 16.87 -2.74
CA VAL A 466 0.75 16.94 -3.28
C VAL A 466 0.04 18.25 -2.97
N HIS A 467 0.66 19.11 -2.16
CA HIS A 467 0.04 20.33 -1.67
C HIS A 467 0.25 21.48 -2.64
N GLN A 468 -0.67 22.45 -2.61
CA GLN A 468 -0.63 23.63 -3.47
C GLN A 468 0.62 24.49 -3.21
N ILE A 469 1.25 24.92 -4.30
CA ILE A 469 2.26 25.99 -4.29
C ILE A 469 1.62 27.23 -4.91
N THR A 470 1.69 28.34 -4.18
CA THR A 470 1.24 29.66 -4.62
C THR A 470 2.46 30.55 -4.85
N LYS A 471 2.67 31.01 -6.09
CA LYS A 471 3.67 32.02 -6.44
C LYS A 471 3.08 33.42 -6.23
N THR A 472 3.74 34.20 -5.38
CA THR A 472 3.45 35.61 -5.10
C THR A 472 4.70 36.47 -5.29
N GLY A 473 4.55 37.79 -5.17
CA GLY A 473 5.61 38.77 -5.39
C GLY A 473 5.82 39.08 -6.88
N THR A 474 6.27 40.30 -7.17
CA THR A 474 6.36 40.84 -8.54
C THR A 474 7.52 40.28 -9.37
N GLY A 475 8.43 39.54 -8.74
CA GLY A 475 9.64 39.00 -9.35
C GLY A 475 9.44 37.69 -10.09
N ILE A 476 10.57 37.11 -10.50
CA ILE A 476 10.65 35.91 -11.33
C ILE A 476 11.01 34.70 -10.46
N CYS A 477 10.23 33.63 -10.53
CA CYS A 477 10.59 32.32 -10.01
C CYS A 477 10.79 31.35 -11.18
N GLN A 478 11.97 30.75 -11.28
CA GLN A 478 12.29 29.80 -12.34
C GLN A 478 12.34 28.38 -11.77
N LEU A 479 11.63 27.44 -12.40
CA LEU A 479 11.72 26.02 -12.10
C LEU A 479 12.63 25.35 -13.14
N ASN A 480 13.83 24.95 -12.70
CA ASN A 480 14.91 24.45 -13.55
C ASN A 480 15.24 22.96 -13.32
N SER A 481 14.34 22.21 -12.69
CA SER A 481 14.48 20.76 -12.45
C SER A 481 13.25 19.99 -12.89
N SER A 482 13.40 18.69 -13.17
CA SER A 482 12.28 17.81 -13.49
C SER A 482 11.55 17.40 -12.22
N ASN A 483 10.28 17.79 -12.08
CA ASN A 483 9.52 17.70 -10.84
C ASN A 483 8.47 16.58 -10.89
N SER A 484 8.87 15.37 -11.27
CA SER A 484 7.95 14.22 -11.48
C SER A 484 7.22 13.79 -10.20
N GLY A 485 7.85 13.99 -9.03
CA GLY A 485 7.26 13.71 -7.73
C GLY A 485 6.27 14.77 -7.23
N TYR A 486 6.07 15.88 -7.94
CA TYR A 486 5.13 16.93 -7.55
C TYR A 486 3.78 16.76 -8.26
N THR A 487 2.70 16.66 -7.50
CA THR A 487 1.33 16.50 -8.01
C THR A 487 0.35 17.53 -7.43
N GLY A 488 0.86 18.55 -6.76
CA GLY A 488 0.05 19.64 -6.21
C GLY A 488 -0.41 20.62 -7.28
N ASN A 489 -1.40 21.43 -6.93
CA ASN A 489 -1.86 22.53 -7.77
C ASN A 489 -0.82 23.66 -7.79
N LEU A 490 -0.69 24.36 -8.91
CA LEU A 490 0.10 25.60 -8.99
C LEU A 490 -0.84 26.79 -9.13
N VAL A 491 -0.61 27.82 -8.33
CA VAL A 491 -1.31 29.10 -8.44
C VAL A 491 -0.29 30.21 -8.60
N ILE A 492 -0.47 31.06 -9.60
CA ILE A 492 0.38 32.22 -9.85
C ILE A 492 -0.50 33.45 -9.60
N GLU A 493 -0.40 33.99 -8.39
CA GLU A 493 -1.12 35.20 -7.99
C GLU A 493 -0.48 36.45 -8.61
N THR A 494 0.85 36.57 -8.49
CA THR A 494 1.63 37.71 -8.97
C THR A 494 3.01 37.30 -9.47
N GLY A 495 3.55 38.10 -10.41
CA GLY A 495 4.88 37.90 -10.98
C GLY A 495 4.96 36.75 -11.97
N ASP A 496 6.17 36.38 -12.36
CA ASP A 496 6.44 35.41 -13.43
C ASP A 496 6.91 34.07 -12.85
N LEU A 497 6.20 32.99 -13.14
CA LEU A 497 6.67 31.62 -12.95
C LEU A 497 7.16 31.08 -14.29
N GLN A 498 8.44 30.70 -14.36
CA GLN A 498 9.08 30.27 -15.60
C GLN A 498 9.40 28.77 -15.56
N ALA A 499 8.92 28.05 -16.57
CA ALA A 499 9.10 26.62 -16.76
C ALA A 499 10.22 26.39 -17.78
N LYS A 500 11.42 26.04 -17.30
CA LYS A 500 12.66 26.09 -18.09
C LYS A 500 13.13 24.74 -18.64
N VAL A 501 12.64 23.64 -18.09
CA VAL A 501 13.09 22.27 -18.43
C VAL A 501 11.90 21.30 -18.56
N ALA A 502 12.15 20.11 -19.08
CA ALA A 502 11.12 19.07 -19.19
C ALA A 502 10.53 18.72 -17.80
N ASN A 503 9.20 18.70 -17.74
CA ASN A 503 8.42 18.38 -16.55
C ASN A 503 8.71 19.30 -15.33
N SER A 504 9.12 20.56 -15.56
CA SER A 504 9.39 21.52 -14.49
C SER A 504 8.16 21.99 -13.73
N LEU A 505 6.97 21.93 -14.32
CA LEU A 505 5.70 22.17 -13.61
C LEU A 505 5.16 20.91 -12.92
N GLY A 506 5.89 19.79 -13.03
CA GLY A 506 5.53 18.52 -12.44
C GLY A 506 4.26 17.89 -13.00
N ASN A 507 3.71 16.94 -12.26
CA ASN A 507 2.46 16.25 -12.54
C ASN A 507 1.21 17.02 -12.07
N SER A 508 1.29 18.36 -12.00
CA SER A 508 0.20 19.22 -11.52
C SER A 508 -1.09 18.98 -12.28
N PRO A 509 -2.20 18.62 -11.60
CA PRO A 509 -3.48 18.41 -12.25
C PRO A 509 -4.11 19.75 -12.68
N LYS A 510 -3.79 20.84 -11.98
CA LYS A 510 -4.32 22.18 -12.22
C LYS A 510 -3.27 23.26 -12.06
N ILE A 511 -3.25 24.20 -13.00
CA ILE A 511 -2.46 25.42 -12.94
C ILE A 511 -3.40 26.62 -13.11
N THR A 512 -3.36 27.55 -12.16
CA THR A 512 -4.14 28.79 -12.20
C THR A 512 -3.22 29.99 -12.34
N VAL A 513 -3.47 30.83 -13.32
CA VAL A 513 -2.80 32.12 -13.53
C VAL A 513 -3.80 33.23 -13.29
N LYS A 514 -3.56 34.01 -12.23
CA LYS A 514 -4.45 35.10 -11.81
C LYS A 514 -4.20 36.35 -12.63
N THR A 515 -5.03 37.37 -12.44
CA THR A 515 -5.03 38.64 -13.19
C THR A 515 -3.66 39.31 -13.26
N THR A 516 -2.87 39.23 -12.20
CA THR A 516 -1.51 39.81 -12.11
C THR A 516 -0.40 38.76 -12.24
N GLY A 517 -0.77 37.51 -12.49
CA GLY A 517 0.13 36.39 -12.65
C GLY A 517 0.61 36.25 -14.10
N LYS A 518 1.82 35.71 -14.23
CA LYS A 518 2.43 35.40 -15.52
C LYS A 518 3.05 34.00 -15.49
N LEU A 519 2.78 33.20 -16.52
CA LEU A 519 3.40 31.89 -16.75
C LEU A 519 4.21 31.93 -18.04
N THR A 520 5.51 31.65 -17.95
CA THR A 520 6.40 31.55 -19.11
C THR A 520 6.84 30.12 -19.33
N ILE A 521 6.72 29.59 -20.56
CA ILE A 521 7.11 28.22 -20.90
C ILE A 521 8.14 28.20 -22.02
N ASP A 522 9.32 27.69 -21.71
CA ASP A 522 10.47 27.62 -22.62
C ASP A 522 10.68 26.23 -23.24
N VAL A 523 9.98 25.21 -22.72
CA VAL A 523 10.10 23.80 -23.15
C VAL A 523 8.72 23.18 -23.31
N SER A 524 8.46 22.51 -24.44
CA SER A 524 7.14 21.94 -24.77
C SER A 524 6.66 20.87 -23.78
N THR A 525 7.59 20.13 -23.20
CA THR A 525 7.34 19.05 -22.22
C THR A 525 7.37 19.54 -20.77
N ALA A 526 7.42 20.85 -20.52
CA ALA A 526 7.45 21.40 -19.16
C ALA A 526 6.14 21.17 -18.37
N ILE A 527 5.03 21.01 -19.09
CA ILE A 527 3.67 20.79 -18.60
C ILE A 527 3.16 19.41 -19.08
N GLN A 528 2.31 18.77 -18.28
CA GLN A 528 1.70 17.49 -18.64
C GLN A 528 0.44 17.70 -19.50
N THR A 529 0.18 16.76 -20.41
CA THR A 529 -1.01 16.80 -21.28
C THR A 529 -2.32 16.72 -20.50
N LYS A 530 -2.32 16.13 -19.30
CA LYS A 530 -3.49 16.03 -18.42
C LYS A 530 -3.77 17.30 -17.60
N THR A 531 -2.88 18.28 -17.62
CA THR A 531 -2.99 19.48 -16.78
C THR A 531 -4.10 20.40 -17.29
N ALA A 532 -5.03 20.77 -16.40
CA ALA A 532 -6.01 21.81 -16.69
C ALA A 532 -5.42 23.20 -16.41
N LEU A 533 -5.53 24.11 -17.38
CA LEU A 533 -5.07 25.50 -17.26
C LEU A 533 -6.25 26.43 -16.95
N TYR A 534 -6.08 27.34 -15.99
CA TYR A 534 -7.05 28.38 -15.66
C TYR A 534 -6.39 29.74 -15.77
N THR A 535 -7.01 30.68 -16.46
CA THR A 535 -6.53 32.07 -16.60
C THR A 535 -7.65 33.05 -16.24
N GLU A 536 -7.34 34.05 -15.43
CA GLU A 536 -8.30 35.06 -14.94
C GLU A 536 -7.90 36.48 -15.36
N GLY A 537 -8.88 37.31 -15.72
CA GLY A 537 -8.68 38.72 -16.07
C GLY A 537 -7.59 38.92 -17.12
N SER A 538 -6.60 39.73 -16.78
CA SER A 538 -5.42 40.06 -17.59
C SER A 538 -4.22 39.12 -17.37
N ALA A 539 -4.45 37.86 -17.00
CA ALA A 539 -3.39 36.86 -16.85
C ALA A 539 -2.51 36.79 -18.12
N SER A 540 -1.20 36.58 -17.94
CA SER A 540 -0.24 36.52 -19.05
C SER A 540 0.36 35.13 -19.19
N ILE A 541 0.28 34.55 -20.39
CA ILE A 541 0.91 33.28 -20.77
C ILE A 541 1.93 33.59 -21.88
N VAL A 542 3.20 33.32 -21.63
CA VAL A 542 4.28 33.48 -22.61
C VAL A 542 4.74 32.11 -23.07
N LEU A 543 4.52 31.79 -24.35
CA LEU A 543 4.86 30.49 -24.94
C LEU A 543 6.02 30.66 -25.91
N ASN A 544 7.19 30.14 -25.56
CA ASN A 544 8.32 30.03 -26.48
C ASN A 544 8.37 28.67 -27.19
N LYS A 545 7.55 27.71 -26.72
CA LYS A 545 7.32 26.40 -27.34
C LYS A 545 5.84 26.03 -27.28
N ASP A 546 5.44 25.15 -28.20
CA ASP A 546 4.10 24.57 -28.22
C ASP A 546 3.88 23.69 -27.00
N ILE A 547 2.71 23.79 -26.38
CA ILE A 547 2.30 22.94 -25.27
C ILE A 547 1.00 22.22 -25.61
N THR A 548 0.75 21.09 -24.96
CA THR A 548 -0.52 20.37 -25.03
C THR A 548 -1.10 20.22 -23.63
N ILE A 549 -2.39 20.52 -23.49
CA ILE A 549 -3.13 20.45 -22.22
C ILE A 549 -4.53 19.84 -22.44
N SER A 550 -5.15 19.38 -21.35
CA SER A 550 -6.45 18.70 -21.39
C SER A 550 -7.60 19.68 -21.50
N GLU A 551 -7.53 20.77 -20.75
CA GLU A 551 -8.58 21.77 -20.59
C GLU A 551 -7.96 23.15 -20.42
N TRP A 552 -8.61 24.18 -20.97
CA TRP A 552 -8.27 25.57 -20.69
C TRP A 552 -9.53 26.34 -20.32
N TYR A 553 -9.54 26.96 -19.15
CA TYR A 553 -10.61 27.83 -18.68
C TYR A 553 -10.15 29.28 -18.68
N ILE A 554 -10.90 30.16 -19.35
CA ILE A 554 -10.68 31.60 -19.33
C ILE A 554 -11.84 32.24 -18.57
N ASN A 555 -11.55 32.90 -17.45
CA ASN A 555 -12.57 33.49 -16.56
C ASN A 555 -13.67 32.48 -16.17
N GLY A 556 -13.29 31.23 -15.94
CA GLY A 556 -14.20 30.13 -15.61
C GLY A 556 -14.92 29.48 -16.80
N ALA A 557 -14.80 30.02 -18.02
CA ALA A 557 -15.38 29.43 -19.22
C ALA A 557 -14.40 28.47 -19.92
N LEU A 558 -14.81 27.21 -20.09
CA LEU A 558 -14.05 26.19 -20.81
C LEU A 558 -13.92 26.57 -22.29
N GLN A 559 -12.69 26.54 -22.80
CA GLN A 559 -12.40 26.78 -24.21
C GLN A 559 -12.60 25.50 -25.04
N PRO A 560 -13.12 25.60 -26.27
CA PRO A 560 -13.23 24.46 -27.19
C PRO A 560 -11.89 23.75 -27.44
N THR A 561 -11.94 22.50 -27.91
CA THR A 561 -10.74 21.84 -28.44
C THR A 561 -10.21 22.60 -29.64
N GLY A 562 -8.90 22.81 -29.73
CA GLY A 562 -8.32 23.61 -30.81
C GLY A 562 -6.87 23.99 -30.56
N ILE A 563 -6.35 24.83 -31.46
CA ILE A 563 -5.01 25.42 -31.37
C ILE A 563 -5.18 26.91 -31.09
N TYR A 564 -4.51 27.39 -30.04
CA TYR A 564 -4.58 28.76 -29.58
C TYR A 564 -3.18 29.34 -29.47
N ASP A 565 -2.94 30.45 -30.15
CA ASP A 565 -1.67 31.19 -30.14
C ASP A 565 -1.90 32.70 -29.91
N ALA A 566 -0.83 33.47 -29.99
CA ALA A 566 -0.86 34.93 -29.85
C ALA A 566 -1.73 35.64 -30.91
N THR A 567 -2.07 34.99 -32.03
CA THR A 567 -2.98 35.55 -33.04
C THR A 567 -4.44 35.33 -32.64
N THR A 568 -4.77 34.14 -32.13
CA THR A 568 -6.13 33.79 -31.72
C THR A 568 -6.52 34.36 -30.35
N ASN A 569 -5.55 34.58 -29.45
CA ASN A 569 -5.75 34.98 -28.05
C ASN A 569 -4.69 35.98 -27.57
N ALA A 570 -4.49 37.07 -28.32
CA ALA A 570 -3.47 38.10 -28.05
C ALA A 570 -3.56 38.75 -26.66
N ALA A 571 -4.74 38.77 -26.04
CA ALA A 571 -4.94 39.35 -24.70
C ALA A 571 -4.28 38.51 -23.59
N THR A 572 -4.08 37.21 -23.82
CA THR A 572 -3.60 36.25 -22.81
C THR A 572 -2.29 35.61 -23.24
N ILE A 573 -2.14 35.27 -24.53
CA ILE A 573 -0.98 34.56 -25.09
C ILE A 573 -0.03 35.54 -25.79
N SER A 574 1.27 35.38 -25.53
CA SER A 574 2.35 35.99 -26.29
C SER A 574 3.49 34.98 -26.55
N GLY A 575 4.45 35.33 -27.41
CA GLY A 575 5.55 34.44 -27.81
C GLY A 575 5.30 33.72 -29.14
N THR A 576 6.15 32.74 -29.47
CA THR A 576 6.13 32.01 -30.76
C THR A 576 5.42 30.66 -30.71
N GLY A 577 5.09 30.15 -29.52
CA GLY A 577 4.43 28.87 -29.32
C GLY A 577 2.90 28.96 -29.26
N LYS A 578 2.25 27.81 -29.19
CA LYS A 578 0.80 27.67 -29.08
C LYS A 578 0.35 26.70 -27.99
N ILE A 579 -0.87 26.88 -27.52
CA ILE A 579 -1.61 25.91 -26.71
C ILE A 579 -2.40 25.01 -27.65
N VAL A 580 -2.14 23.71 -27.61
CA VAL A 580 -2.98 22.70 -28.22
C VAL A 580 -3.88 22.14 -27.13
N ILE A 581 -5.18 22.44 -27.17
CA ILE A 581 -6.18 21.75 -26.35
C ILE A 581 -6.50 20.45 -27.08
N GLY A 582 -5.71 19.43 -26.77
CA GLY A 582 -5.66 18.18 -27.51
C GLY A 582 -6.29 17.05 -26.72
N ARG A 583 -7.38 16.50 -27.28
CA ARG A 583 -7.81 15.10 -27.18
C ARG A 583 -7.35 14.38 -25.90
N PRO A 584 -8.20 14.29 -24.85
CA PRO A 584 -7.78 13.80 -23.55
C PRO A 584 -7.40 12.33 -23.60
N SER A 585 -6.53 11.91 -22.68
CA SER A 585 -6.16 10.51 -22.48
C SER A 585 -7.26 9.69 -21.80
N GLU A 586 -8.30 10.35 -21.29
CA GLU A 586 -9.40 9.73 -20.56
C GLU A 586 -10.73 10.34 -20.99
N PHE A 587 -11.70 9.48 -21.25
CA PHE A 587 -13.05 9.81 -21.68
C PHE A 587 -14.04 9.29 -20.65
N THR A 588 -15.13 10.04 -20.45
CA THR A 588 -16.31 9.52 -19.77
C THR A 588 -17.34 9.11 -20.81
N PHE A 589 -17.80 7.86 -20.75
CA PHE A 589 -18.91 7.41 -21.58
C PHE A 589 -20.24 7.77 -20.92
N LEU A 590 -21.14 8.38 -21.68
CA LEU A 590 -22.39 8.96 -21.21
C LEU A 590 -23.59 8.03 -21.41
N GLY A 591 -23.41 6.89 -22.10
CA GLY A 591 -24.44 5.88 -22.33
C GLY A 591 -24.98 5.87 -23.76
N GLY A 592 -25.32 4.67 -24.27
CA GLY A 592 -25.80 4.48 -25.64
C GLY A 592 -24.79 3.73 -26.53
N LEU A 593 -24.85 3.94 -27.84
CA LEU A 593 -23.95 3.28 -28.81
C LEU A 593 -22.51 3.78 -28.69
N TRP A 594 -21.56 2.86 -28.75
CA TRP A 594 -20.14 3.16 -28.54
C TRP A 594 -19.48 3.93 -29.70
N ASP A 595 -20.17 4.14 -30.82
CA ASP A 595 -19.66 4.82 -32.00
C ASP A 595 -20.37 6.14 -32.29
N ASP A 596 -21.28 6.52 -31.40
CA ASP A 596 -21.85 7.85 -31.36
C ASP A 596 -20.91 8.77 -30.56
N VAL A 597 -20.23 9.66 -31.29
CA VAL A 597 -19.30 10.65 -30.74
C VAL A 597 -19.94 11.52 -29.65
N THR A 598 -21.26 11.71 -29.67
CA THR A 598 -22.01 12.50 -28.67
C THR A 598 -22.16 11.79 -27.33
N LYS A 599 -21.80 10.50 -27.24
CA LYS A 599 -21.83 9.72 -25.99
C LYS A 599 -20.52 9.78 -25.22
N TYR A 600 -19.60 10.65 -25.63
CA TYR A 600 -18.32 10.83 -24.98
C TYR A 600 -18.22 12.24 -24.42
N SER A 601 -17.61 12.34 -23.24
CA SER A 601 -17.12 13.60 -22.70
C SER A 601 -15.58 13.52 -22.64
N PRO A 602 -14.86 14.32 -23.43
CA PRO A 602 -15.36 15.24 -24.45
C PRO A 602 -15.89 14.52 -25.70
N THR A 603 -16.62 15.24 -26.55
CA THR A 603 -17.32 14.76 -27.76
C THR A 603 -16.35 14.34 -28.88
N LEU A 604 -15.61 13.25 -28.67
CA LEU A 604 -14.64 12.65 -29.59
C LEU A 604 -14.65 11.12 -29.39
N LEU A 605 -14.52 10.35 -30.47
CA LEU A 605 -14.37 8.90 -30.36
C LEU A 605 -12.96 8.56 -29.84
N PRO A 606 -12.80 7.61 -28.91
CA PRO A 606 -11.50 7.19 -28.35
C PRO A 606 -10.61 6.46 -29.38
N LYS A 607 -9.29 6.50 -29.21
CA LYS A 607 -8.28 5.71 -29.96
C LYS A 607 -7.58 4.71 -29.06
N ALA A 608 -6.80 3.83 -29.67
CA ALA A 608 -5.94 2.87 -28.98
C ALA A 608 -5.09 3.51 -27.88
N GLY A 609 -5.11 2.92 -26.68
CA GLY A 609 -4.38 3.37 -25.50
C GLY A 609 -5.05 4.48 -24.70
N GLU A 610 -6.17 5.05 -25.18
CA GLU A 610 -6.95 6.04 -24.45
C GLU A 610 -7.98 5.35 -23.54
N LYS A 611 -8.13 5.85 -22.32
CA LYS A 611 -9.01 5.27 -21.30
C LYS A 611 -10.45 5.74 -21.48
N VAL A 612 -11.41 4.84 -21.38
CA VAL A 612 -12.85 5.19 -21.39
C VAL A 612 -13.52 4.63 -20.14
N ASN A 613 -13.99 5.51 -19.25
CA ASN A 613 -14.75 5.10 -18.08
C ASN A 613 -16.23 4.93 -18.43
N VAL A 614 -16.74 3.72 -18.21
CA VAL A 614 -18.18 3.43 -18.17
C VAL A 614 -18.56 3.38 -16.70
N ASN A 615 -19.04 4.52 -16.19
CA ASN A 615 -19.32 4.71 -14.77
C ASN A 615 -20.53 3.88 -14.30
N THR A 616 -20.72 3.81 -12.98
CA THR A 616 -21.85 3.11 -12.35
C THR A 616 -23.19 3.51 -12.95
N GLY A 617 -24.02 2.52 -13.29
CA GLY A 617 -25.34 2.73 -13.87
C GLY A 617 -25.34 3.08 -15.37
N ILE A 618 -24.17 3.29 -15.99
CA ILE A 618 -24.08 3.56 -17.43
C ILE A 618 -24.08 2.25 -18.22
N THR A 619 -24.87 2.24 -19.29
CA THR A 619 -24.89 1.15 -20.28
C THR A 619 -24.20 1.60 -21.56
N ILE A 620 -23.13 0.89 -21.94
CA ILE A 620 -22.48 1.01 -23.25
C ILE A 620 -23.01 -0.07 -24.20
N GLU A 621 -23.47 0.34 -25.38
CA GLU A 621 -24.07 -0.54 -26.37
C GLU A 621 -23.11 -0.78 -27.54
N SER A 622 -22.91 -2.05 -27.87
CA SER A 622 -21.97 -2.45 -28.93
C SER A 622 -22.46 -2.05 -30.33
N ALA A 623 -21.58 -1.64 -31.24
CA ALA A 623 -21.88 -1.39 -32.66
C ALA A 623 -20.97 -2.20 -33.60
N LEU A 624 -21.19 -2.06 -34.91
CA LEU A 624 -20.40 -2.74 -35.96
C LEU A 624 -19.00 -2.16 -36.13
N SER A 625 -18.85 -0.89 -35.80
CA SER A 625 -17.57 -0.19 -35.73
C SER A 625 -16.73 -0.73 -34.56
N GLN A 626 -15.39 -0.70 -34.73
CA GLN A 626 -14.47 -1.16 -33.70
C GLN A 626 -14.31 -0.10 -32.60
N PHE A 627 -14.33 -0.53 -31.35
CA PHE A 627 -13.97 0.30 -30.21
C PHE A 627 -12.46 0.24 -30.00
N GLU A 628 -11.75 1.35 -30.22
CA GLU A 628 -10.28 1.34 -30.20
C GLU A 628 -9.68 1.46 -28.79
N GLY A 629 -10.32 2.21 -27.88
CA GLY A 629 -9.77 2.54 -26.57
C GLY A 629 -9.79 1.41 -25.54
N ASP A 630 -9.25 1.70 -24.37
CA ASP A 630 -9.21 0.83 -23.20
C ASP A 630 -10.46 1.08 -22.35
N MET A 631 -11.37 0.11 -22.28
CA MET A 631 -12.67 0.28 -21.61
C MET A 631 -12.58 -0.13 -20.14
N TYR A 632 -12.95 0.79 -19.24
CA TYR A 632 -13.01 0.54 -17.80
C TYR A 632 -14.48 0.58 -17.34
N VAL A 633 -15.08 -0.59 -17.23
CA VAL A 633 -16.45 -0.72 -16.72
C VAL A 633 -16.41 -0.75 -15.21
N LYS A 634 -16.86 0.34 -14.59
CA LYS A 634 -16.88 0.52 -13.13
C LYS A 634 -18.02 -0.25 -12.50
N THR A 635 -17.96 -0.47 -11.18
CA THR A 635 -18.97 -1.18 -10.40
C THR A 635 -20.40 -0.82 -10.79
N GLY A 636 -21.21 -1.81 -11.18
CA GLY A 636 -22.59 -1.60 -11.64
C GLY A 636 -22.77 -1.07 -13.07
N GLY A 637 -21.69 -0.89 -13.84
CA GLY A 637 -21.73 -0.58 -15.27
C GLY A 637 -22.10 -1.80 -16.13
N THR A 638 -22.65 -1.56 -17.33
CA THR A 638 -23.16 -2.62 -18.22
C THR A 638 -22.65 -2.45 -19.66
N ILE A 639 -22.21 -3.56 -20.27
CA ILE A 639 -22.03 -3.67 -21.73
C ILE A 639 -23.25 -4.39 -22.31
N ARG A 640 -24.02 -3.73 -23.18
CA ARG A 640 -25.17 -4.32 -23.88
C ARG A 640 -24.82 -4.67 -25.31
N LEU A 641 -24.90 -5.95 -25.64
CA LEU A 641 -24.64 -6.44 -26.99
C LEU A 641 -25.85 -6.19 -27.90
N ARG A 642 -25.58 -5.68 -29.09
CA ARG A 642 -26.55 -5.34 -30.14
C ARG A 642 -26.22 -5.94 -31.51
N GLN A 643 -25.02 -6.50 -31.69
CA GLN A 643 -24.54 -7.00 -32.98
C GLN A 643 -24.33 -8.50 -32.97
N THR A 644 -24.72 -9.17 -34.04
CA THR A 644 -24.62 -10.64 -34.18
C THR A 644 -23.27 -11.11 -34.69
N LYS A 645 -22.42 -10.18 -35.14
CA LYS A 645 -21.03 -10.38 -35.58
C LYS A 645 -20.28 -9.05 -35.55
N ASP A 646 -18.96 -9.10 -35.74
CA ASP A 646 -18.05 -7.98 -36.02
C ASP A 646 -17.92 -6.89 -34.94
N SER A 647 -18.73 -6.91 -33.88
CA SER A 647 -18.51 -6.05 -32.73
C SER A 647 -17.21 -6.41 -32.01
N LYS A 648 -16.26 -5.47 -32.01
CA LYS A 648 -14.90 -5.69 -31.54
C LYS A 648 -14.39 -4.53 -30.70
N CYS A 649 -13.81 -4.83 -29.55
CA CYS A 649 -13.00 -3.92 -28.76
C CYS A 649 -11.54 -4.29 -28.92
N LEU A 650 -10.70 -3.35 -29.39
CA LEU A 650 -9.27 -3.58 -29.61
C LEU A 650 -8.48 -3.51 -28.30
N GLY A 651 -8.78 -2.50 -27.48
CA GLY A 651 -8.19 -2.34 -26.15
C GLY A 651 -8.81 -3.31 -25.12
N PRO A 652 -8.15 -3.49 -23.95
CA PRO A 652 -8.67 -4.27 -22.85
C PRO A 652 -10.03 -3.73 -22.35
N VAL A 653 -10.94 -4.66 -22.08
CA VAL A 653 -12.19 -4.40 -21.35
C VAL A 653 -11.99 -4.84 -19.91
N ARG A 654 -11.69 -3.87 -19.04
CA ARG A 654 -11.48 -4.06 -17.61
C ARG A 654 -12.81 -3.96 -16.88
N MET A 655 -13.20 -5.04 -16.22
CA MET A 655 -14.52 -5.18 -15.60
C MET A 655 -14.37 -5.30 -14.09
N SER A 656 -14.82 -4.26 -13.37
CA SER A 656 -14.84 -4.24 -11.91
C SER A 656 -15.98 -5.09 -11.32
N GLN A 657 -15.98 -5.24 -9.99
CA GLN A 657 -17.00 -5.96 -9.24
C GLN A 657 -18.44 -5.59 -9.64
N GLY A 658 -19.30 -6.59 -9.85
CA GLY A 658 -20.73 -6.40 -10.09
C GLY A 658 -21.08 -5.83 -11.48
N THR A 659 -20.14 -5.84 -12.43
CA THR A 659 -20.40 -5.40 -13.81
C THR A 659 -21.02 -6.51 -14.65
N THR A 660 -21.69 -6.14 -15.76
CA THR A 660 -22.47 -7.08 -16.57
C THR A 660 -22.21 -6.92 -18.06
N ILE A 661 -22.05 -8.03 -18.80
CA ILE A 661 -22.26 -8.11 -20.26
C ILE A 661 -23.64 -8.71 -20.49
N THR A 662 -24.49 -8.08 -21.31
CA THR A 662 -25.89 -8.47 -21.45
C THR A 662 -26.45 -8.37 -22.86
N TYR A 663 -27.51 -9.13 -23.15
CA TYR A 663 -28.43 -8.81 -24.24
C TYR A 663 -29.87 -9.21 -23.96
N ALA A 664 -30.78 -8.60 -24.71
CA ALA A 664 -32.18 -9.02 -24.85
C ALA A 664 -32.53 -9.20 -26.33
N THR A 665 -33.05 -10.36 -26.74
CA THR A 665 -33.33 -10.65 -28.17
C THR A 665 -34.47 -11.67 -28.37
N SER A 666 -35.02 -11.73 -29.58
CA SER A 666 -35.83 -12.87 -30.05
C SER A 666 -35.03 -13.80 -30.99
N GLY A 667 -33.81 -13.40 -31.37
CA GLY A 667 -32.96 -14.13 -32.31
C GLY A 667 -31.99 -15.12 -31.65
N THR A 668 -30.95 -15.50 -32.40
CA THR A 668 -29.97 -16.53 -32.01
C THR A 668 -28.91 -16.06 -31.01
N GLY A 669 -28.85 -14.77 -30.67
CA GLY A 669 -27.89 -14.21 -29.72
C GLY A 669 -27.06 -13.08 -30.31
N PHE A 670 -25.93 -12.75 -29.66
CA PHE A 670 -25.07 -11.62 -30.04
C PHE A 670 -23.59 -11.92 -29.78
N TYR A 671 -22.73 -11.02 -30.25
CA TYR A 671 -21.29 -11.22 -30.41
C TYR A 671 -20.50 -10.07 -29.78
N LEU A 672 -19.36 -10.38 -29.14
CA LEU A 672 -18.35 -9.40 -28.74
C LEU A 672 -16.95 -10.02 -28.77
N ASN A 673 -16.08 -9.49 -29.62
CA ASN A 673 -14.66 -9.83 -29.64
C ASN A 673 -13.87 -8.80 -28.83
N ALA A 674 -13.45 -9.14 -27.61
CA ALA A 674 -12.71 -8.24 -26.73
C ALA A 674 -11.75 -9.00 -25.79
N PRO A 675 -10.56 -8.46 -25.50
CA PRO A 675 -9.73 -8.95 -24.40
C PRO A 675 -10.32 -8.47 -23.06
N ILE A 676 -11.01 -9.36 -22.35
CA ILE A 676 -11.64 -9.09 -21.07
C ILE A 676 -10.67 -9.38 -19.92
N VAL A 677 -10.52 -8.38 -19.04
CA VAL A 677 -9.69 -8.44 -17.83
C VAL A 677 -10.60 -8.29 -16.62
N LEU A 678 -10.62 -9.29 -15.76
CA LEU A 678 -11.46 -9.29 -14.56
C LEU A 678 -10.74 -8.61 -13.40
N GLU A 679 -11.37 -7.57 -12.84
CA GLU A 679 -10.95 -6.84 -11.64
C GLU A 679 -11.97 -6.99 -10.50
N GLY A 680 -12.94 -7.88 -10.66
CA GLY A 680 -13.96 -8.27 -9.69
C GLY A 680 -14.89 -9.34 -10.30
N ASP A 681 -15.87 -9.80 -9.53
CA ASP A 681 -16.86 -10.76 -10.04
C ASP A 681 -17.79 -10.08 -11.06
N VAL A 682 -18.01 -10.72 -12.20
CA VAL A 682 -18.80 -10.17 -13.32
C VAL A 682 -19.92 -11.11 -13.73
N SER A 683 -20.93 -10.60 -14.43
CA SER A 683 -22.06 -11.38 -14.94
C SER A 683 -22.16 -11.37 -16.47
N LEU A 684 -22.35 -12.54 -17.07
CA LEU A 684 -22.79 -12.72 -18.46
C LEU A 684 -24.29 -13.04 -18.44
N THR A 685 -25.12 -12.04 -18.73
CA THR A 685 -26.57 -12.11 -18.60
C THR A 685 -27.24 -12.21 -19.97
N MET A 686 -27.96 -13.30 -20.23
CA MET A 686 -28.61 -13.54 -21.51
C MET A 686 -30.13 -13.59 -21.32
N SER A 687 -30.86 -12.85 -22.16
CA SER A 687 -32.33 -12.86 -22.18
C SER A 687 -32.83 -13.04 -23.61
N SER A 688 -33.11 -14.27 -24.03
CA SER A 688 -33.65 -14.52 -25.38
C SER A 688 -35.03 -15.16 -25.33
N SER A 689 -35.95 -14.72 -26.19
CA SER A 689 -37.23 -15.42 -26.43
C SER A 689 -37.11 -16.56 -27.45
N ASN A 690 -35.90 -16.85 -27.96
CA ASN A 690 -35.71 -17.92 -28.94
C ASN A 690 -35.81 -19.29 -28.26
N VAL A 691 -36.78 -20.09 -28.66
CA VAL A 691 -37.02 -21.44 -28.13
C VAL A 691 -35.89 -22.41 -28.44
N ALA A 692 -35.17 -22.20 -29.55
CA ALA A 692 -33.99 -23.00 -29.90
C ALA A 692 -32.77 -22.67 -29.03
N GLY A 693 -32.88 -21.64 -28.18
CA GLY A 693 -31.78 -21.11 -27.38
C GLY A 693 -31.08 -19.92 -28.03
N SER A 694 -30.09 -19.40 -27.33
CA SER A 694 -29.29 -18.26 -27.81
C SER A 694 -27.83 -18.35 -27.38
N ILE A 695 -26.96 -17.66 -28.12
CA ILE A 695 -25.51 -17.69 -27.93
C ILE A 695 -24.98 -16.27 -27.71
N MET A 696 -24.28 -16.05 -26.59
CA MET A 696 -23.33 -14.95 -26.43
C MET A 696 -21.98 -15.44 -26.96
N ASP A 697 -21.61 -15.04 -28.18
CA ASP A 697 -20.36 -15.46 -28.83
C ASP A 697 -19.21 -14.51 -28.43
N LEU A 698 -18.21 -15.06 -27.75
CA LEU A 698 -17.10 -14.34 -27.12
C LEU A 698 -15.77 -14.91 -27.63
N PRO A 699 -15.34 -14.56 -28.85
CA PRO A 699 -14.08 -15.04 -29.42
C PRO A 699 -12.83 -14.36 -28.85
N GLY A 700 -13.00 -13.32 -28.03
CA GLY A 700 -11.90 -12.71 -27.30
C GLY A 700 -11.43 -13.54 -26.10
N THR A 701 -10.44 -13.02 -25.38
CA THR A 701 -9.83 -13.70 -24.24
C THR A 701 -10.38 -13.22 -22.91
N PHE A 702 -10.36 -14.07 -21.89
CA PHE A 702 -10.59 -13.75 -20.50
C PHE A 702 -9.30 -13.95 -19.71
N SER A 703 -9.06 -13.07 -18.73
CA SER A 703 -7.94 -13.15 -17.79
C SER A 703 -8.34 -12.67 -16.40
N GLY A 704 -7.65 -13.18 -15.37
CA GLY A 704 -7.91 -12.86 -13.98
C GLY A 704 -8.42 -14.04 -13.15
N THR A 705 -8.63 -13.79 -11.85
CA THR A 705 -8.89 -14.79 -10.81
C THR A 705 -10.32 -14.75 -10.27
N TYR A 706 -11.16 -13.84 -10.75
CA TYR A 706 -12.51 -13.60 -10.23
C TYR A 706 -13.58 -14.48 -10.89
N LYS A 707 -14.82 -14.40 -10.39
CA LYS A 707 -15.94 -15.17 -10.92
C LYS A 707 -16.52 -14.53 -12.18
N VAL A 708 -16.92 -15.38 -13.11
CA VAL A 708 -17.78 -15.03 -14.25
C VAL A 708 -19.08 -15.79 -14.10
N ILE A 709 -20.13 -15.08 -13.68
CA ILE A 709 -21.46 -15.64 -13.43
C ILE A 709 -22.24 -15.68 -14.74
N VAL A 710 -22.57 -16.87 -15.25
CA VAL A 710 -23.34 -17.02 -16.49
C VAL A 710 -24.79 -17.28 -16.17
N ARG A 711 -25.70 -16.43 -16.65
CA ARG A 711 -27.11 -16.46 -16.25
C ARG A 711 -28.07 -16.26 -17.43
N ASN A 712 -28.97 -17.22 -17.61
CA ASN A 712 -30.19 -17.06 -18.39
C ASN A 712 -31.29 -16.42 -17.53
N ILE A 713 -31.66 -15.18 -17.86
CA ILE A 713 -32.67 -14.44 -17.10
C ILE A 713 -34.03 -14.36 -17.80
N ARG A 714 -34.21 -15.03 -18.94
CA ARG A 714 -35.50 -14.98 -19.63
C ARG A 714 -36.55 -15.75 -18.85
N ASP A 715 -37.75 -15.18 -18.78
CA ASP A 715 -38.95 -15.88 -18.35
C ASP A 715 -39.55 -16.75 -19.48
N LEU A 716 -38.72 -17.62 -20.06
CA LEU A 716 -39.11 -18.60 -21.07
C LEU A 716 -38.17 -19.80 -20.98
N ALA A 717 -38.70 -21.02 -21.06
CA ALA A 717 -37.89 -22.24 -21.05
C ALA A 717 -37.05 -22.36 -22.34
N ASN A 718 -35.77 -22.00 -22.25
CA ASN A 718 -34.77 -22.20 -23.29
C ASN A 718 -33.35 -22.33 -22.68
N THR A 719 -32.35 -22.55 -23.55
CA THR A 719 -30.94 -22.57 -23.14
C THR A 719 -30.22 -21.30 -23.62
N ALA A 720 -29.54 -20.60 -22.73
CA ALA A 720 -28.67 -19.48 -23.10
C ALA A 720 -27.20 -19.88 -22.89
N THR A 721 -26.39 -19.75 -23.93
CA THR A 721 -25.02 -20.28 -23.97
C THR A 721 -24.00 -19.16 -24.12
N ALA A 722 -23.06 -19.05 -23.17
CA ALA A 722 -21.84 -18.29 -23.37
C ALA A 722 -20.82 -19.16 -24.12
N LYS A 723 -20.50 -18.79 -25.37
CA LYS A 723 -19.54 -19.51 -26.22
C LYS A 723 -18.18 -18.82 -26.13
N LEU A 724 -17.20 -19.54 -25.60
CA LEU A 724 -15.83 -19.07 -25.43
C LEU A 724 -14.99 -19.49 -26.65
N GLY A 725 -14.47 -18.50 -27.36
CA GLY A 725 -13.71 -18.70 -28.60
C GLY A 725 -12.26 -18.20 -28.56
N GLY A 726 -11.77 -17.67 -27.44
CA GLY A 726 -10.38 -17.25 -27.26
C GLY A 726 -9.55 -18.20 -26.38
N ASP A 727 -8.22 -18.04 -26.43
CA ASP A 727 -7.29 -18.71 -25.52
C ASP A 727 -7.36 -18.05 -24.13
N ASN A 728 -7.99 -18.73 -23.18
CA ASN A 728 -8.21 -18.25 -21.83
C ASN A 728 -7.18 -18.82 -20.83
N SER A 729 -5.99 -19.22 -21.28
CA SER A 729 -4.93 -19.79 -20.43
C SER A 729 -4.51 -18.92 -19.23
N ASN A 730 -4.76 -17.60 -19.29
CA ASN A 730 -4.54 -16.63 -18.21
C ASN A 730 -5.76 -16.42 -17.28
N PHE A 731 -6.87 -17.11 -17.52
CA PHE A 731 -8.01 -17.14 -16.61
C PHE A 731 -7.85 -18.28 -15.61
N THR A 732 -7.81 -17.94 -14.33
CA THR A 732 -7.66 -18.88 -13.19
C THR A 732 -8.81 -18.76 -12.19
N GLY A 733 -9.86 -18.02 -12.54
CA GLY A 733 -11.02 -17.78 -11.69
C GLY A 733 -12.09 -18.89 -11.76
N ILE A 734 -13.35 -18.52 -11.61
CA ILE A 734 -14.48 -19.46 -11.61
C ILE A 734 -15.47 -19.11 -12.71
N TRP A 735 -15.75 -20.06 -13.60
CA TRP A 735 -16.96 -20.02 -14.44
C TRP A 735 -18.13 -20.47 -13.59
N ASP A 736 -18.93 -19.52 -13.10
CA ASP A 736 -19.99 -19.77 -12.14
C ASP A 736 -21.35 -19.89 -12.86
N LEU A 737 -21.87 -21.11 -12.90
CA LEU A 737 -23.20 -21.46 -13.37
C LEU A 737 -24.00 -22.12 -12.24
N THR A 738 -23.82 -21.67 -11.00
CA THR A 738 -24.55 -22.24 -9.86
C THR A 738 -25.89 -21.57 -9.60
N LEU A 739 -26.30 -20.59 -10.39
CA LEU A 739 -27.60 -19.93 -10.28
C LEU A 739 -28.62 -20.54 -11.26
N ALA A 740 -29.85 -20.75 -10.79
CA ALA A 740 -30.94 -21.20 -11.63
C ALA A 740 -31.30 -20.17 -12.71
N ALA A 741 -31.77 -20.64 -13.86
CA ALA A 741 -32.46 -19.78 -14.82
C ALA A 741 -33.73 -19.20 -14.18
N THR A 742 -34.16 -18.01 -14.63
CA THR A 742 -35.36 -17.36 -14.07
C THR A 742 -36.63 -18.21 -14.28
N ASN A 743 -36.75 -18.89 -15.42
CA ASN A 743 -37.91 -19.74 -15.74
C ASN A 743 -37.66 -21.22 -15.38
N ALA A 744 -38.69 -21.88 -14.86
CA ALA A 744 -38.68 -23.32 -14.62
C ALA A 744 -38.57 -24.09 -15.95
N GLY A 745 -37.43 -24.76 -16.16
CA GLY A 745 -37.12 -25.50 -17.40
C GLY A 745 -36.14 -24.77 -18.32
N GLY A 746 -35.81 -23.50 -18.05
CA GLY A 746 -34.69 -22.82 -18.69
C GLY A 746 -33.35 -23.30 -18.14
N SER A 747 -32.25 -23.07 -18.88
CA SER A 747 -30.88 -23.34 -18.40
C SER A 747 -29.86 -22.34 -18.94
N SER A 748 -28.73 -22.24 -18.25
CA SER A 748 -27.53 -21.54 -18.68
C SER A 748 -26.47 -22.56 -19.11
N ALA A 749 -25.68 -22.23 -20.12
CA ALA A 749 -24.59 -23.06 -20.58
C ALA A 749 -23.31 -22.25 -20.83
N ILE A 750 -22.16 -22.89 -20.66
CA ILE A 750 -20.87 -22.39 -21.11
C ILE A 750 -20.29 -23.38 -22.13
N ASN A 751 -19.74 -22.89 -23.24
CA ASN A 751 -19.29 -23.73 -24.35
C ASN A 751 -17.81 -23.44 -24.68
N GLY A 752 -16.97 -24.44 -24.50
CA GLY A 752 -15.56 -24.40 -24.88
C GLY A 752 -15.37 -24.82 -26.33
N ALA A 753 -15.29 -23.84 -27.24
CA ALA A 753 -15.26 -24.07 -28.69
C ALA A 753 -13.85 -24.10 -29.30
N VAL A 754 -12.81 -23.72 -28.55
CA VAL A 754 -11.40 -23.67 -28.99
C VAL A 754 -10.45 -24.27 -27.96
N GLU A 755 -9.15 -24.37 -28.27
CA GLU A 755 -8.10 -24.73 -27.31
C GLU A 755 -8.05 -23.72 -26.15
N ASN A 756 -7.88 -24.20 -24.91
CA ASN A 756 -7.83 -23.39 -23.69
C ASN A 756 -9.07 -22.53 -23.41
N ALA A 757 -10.21 -22.81 -24.05
CA ALA A 757 -11.42 -22.01 -23.90
C ALA A 757 -11.89 -21.86 -22.44
N PHE A 758 -11.74 -22.87 -21.58
CA PHE A 758 -12.11 -22.76 -20.16
C PHE A 758 -10.99 -22.18 -19.29
N GLY A 759 -9.78 -21.99 -19.83
CA GLY A 759 -8.62 -21.58 -19.06
C GLY A 759 -8.19 -22.60 -18.01
N LYS A 760 -7.53 -22.12 -16.95
CA LYS A 760 -7.08 -22.93 -15.80
C LYS A 760 -8.02 -22.81 -14.59
N GLY A 761 -9.14 -22.12 -14.78
CA GLY A 761 -10.14 -21.87 -13.75
C GLY A 761 -10.97 -23.10 -13.38
N THR A 762 -11.92 -22.89 -12.46
CA THR A 762 -12.90 -23.91 -12.06
C THR A 762 -14.23 -23.66 -12.75
N ILE A 763 -14.88 -24.71 -13.26
CA ILE A 763 -16.25 -24.63 -13.77
C ILE A 763 -17.19 -25.14 -12.67
N SER A 764 -18.05 -24.27 -12.15
CA SER A 764 -19.02 -24.61 -11.10
C SER A 764 -20.43 -24.63 -11.67
N LEU A 765 -21.12 -25.77 -11.58
CA LEU A 765 -22.45 -26.01 -12.14
C LEU A 765 -23.43 -26.44 -11.04
N ALA A 766 -24.65 -25.91 -11.11
CA ALA A 766 -25.79 -26.37 -10.32
C ALA A 766 -27.08 -26.36 -11.17
N PHE A 767 -28.20 -26.79 -10.57
CA PHE A 767 -29.51 -26.86 -11.24
C PHE A 767 -29.43 -27.68 -12.52
N ASN A 768 -30.04 -27.27 -13.64
CA ASN A 768 -29.97 -27.96 -14.93
C ASN A 768 -28.96 -27.28 -15.90
N ASN A 769 -28.01 -26.50 -15.38
CA ASN A 769 -27.01 -25.78 -16.17
C ASN A 769 -25.93 -26.72 -16.74
N LYS A 770 -25.24 -26.27 -17.79
CA LYS A 770 -24.37 -27.14 -18.60
C LYS A 770 -23.00 -26.55 -18.89
N ALA A 771 -21.98 -27.39 -18.92
CA ALA A 771 -20.69 -27.10 -19.56
C ALA A 771 -20.55 -27.94 -20.82
N ILE A 772 -20.33 -27.33 -21.98
CA ILE A 772 -20.31 -28.00 -23.28
C ILE A 772 -18.88 -28.05 -23.82
N PHE A 773 -18.39 -29.26 -24.07
CA PHE A 773 -17.04 -29.52 -24.55
C PHE A 773 -17.08 -29.83 -26.04
N ASN A 774 -16.78 -28.83 -26.87
CA ASN A 774 -16.82 -28.93 -28.34
C ASN A 774 -15.42 -28.96 -28.99
N HIS A 775 -14.35 -28.78 -28.23
CA HIS A 775 -12.98 -28.84 -28.73
C HIS A 775 -12.14 -29.80 -27.88
N ALA A 776 -11.29 -30.60 -28.53
CA ALA A 776 -10.51 -31.67 -27.86
C ALA A 776 -9.53 -31.17 -26.77
N LYS A 777 -9.25 -29.87 -26.77
CA LYS A 777 -8.36 -29.19 -25.81
C LYS A 777 -9.00 -27.97 -25.13
N CYS A 778 -10.33 -27.87 -25.09
CA CYS A 778 -10.96 -26.69 -24.47
C CYS A 778 -10.66 -26.53 -22.98
N ALA A 779 -10.33 -27.62 -22.29
CA ALA A 779 -9.91 -27.61 -20.88
C ALA A 779 -8.40 -27.37 -20.68
N GLY A 780 -7.60 -27.29 -21.75
CA GLY A 780 -6.15 -27.33 -21.63
C GLY A 780 -5.65 -28.59 -20.92
N ASP A 781 -4.58 -28.46 -20.13
CA ASP A 781 -3.99 -29.58 -19.40
C ASP A 781 -4.70 -29.94 -18.08
N ILE A 782 -5.42 -29.00 -17.47
CA ILE A 782 -6.01 -29.15 -16.13
C ILE A 782 -7.48 -28.75 -16.18
N LEU A 783 -8.35 -29.70 -15.82
CA LEU A 783 -9.78 -29.47 -15.68
C LEU A 783 -10.19 -29.51 -14.21
N ASN A 784 -10.85 -28.46 -13.74
CA ASN A 784 -11.47 -28.43 -12.42
C ASN A 784 -12.97 -28.17 -12.57
N MET A 785 -13.80 -29.05 -12.01
CA MET A 785 -15.25 -28.94 -12.10
C MET A 785 -15.92 -29.24 -10.77
N ASN A 786 -16.94 -28.46 -10.45
CA ASN A 786 -17.90 -28.78 -9.41
C ASN A 786 -19.27 -28.90 -10.06
N ILE A 787 -19.95 -30.04 -9.90
CA ILE A 787 -21.29 -30.30 -10.41
C ILE A 787 -22.18 -30.71 -9.25
N THR A 788 -23.26 -29.97 -9.06
CA THR A 788 -24.30 -30.25 -8.06
C THR A 788 -25.69 -30.25 -8.71
N GLY A 789 -26.68 -30.86 -8.05
CA GLY A 789 -28.04 -30.92 -8.58
C GLY A 789 -28.16 -31.75 -9.87
N SER A 790 -28.93 -31.27 -10.84
CA SER A 790 -29.17 -31.93 -12.13
C SER A 790 -28.26 -31.42 -13.26
N ALA A 791 -27.14 -30.79 -12.90
CA ALA A 791 -26.25 -30.15 -13.85
C ALA A 791 -25.38 -31.19 -14.53
N SER A 792 -24.89 -30.88 -15.73
CA SER A 792 -24.09 -31.85 -16.49
C SER A 792 -23.02 -31.20 -17.36
N ALA A 793 -21.93 -31.94 -17.59
CA ALA A 793 -21.02 -31.65 -18.68
C ALA A 793 -21.44 -32.44 -19.93
N VAL A 794 -21.64 -31.72 -21.04
CA VAL A 794 -22.00 -32.25 -22.35
C VAL A 794 -20.71 -32.45 -23.15
N LEU A 795 -20.30 -33.70 -23.32
CA LEU A 795 -19.09 -34.10 -24.02
C LEU A 795 -19.44 -34.44 -25.46
N ASN A 796 -19.18 -33.50 -26.39
CA ASN A 796 -19.43 -33.73 -27.81
C ASN A 796 -18.20 -34.29 -28.54
N THR A 797 -17.03 -34.22 -27.90
CA THR A 797 -15.77 -34.74 -28.42
C THR A 797 -14.94 -35.37 -27.31
N ALA A 798 -13.91 -36.13 -27.68
CA ALA A 798 -12.92 -36.61 -26.74
C ALA A 798 -11.99 -35.45 -26.33
N VAL A 799 -11.93 -35.19 -25.04
CA VAL A 799 -11.08 -34.16 -24.42
C VAL A 799 -9.98 -34.87 -23.66
N THR A 800 -8.73 -34.49 -23.89
CA THR A 800 -7.60 -35.05 -23.14
C THR A 800 -7.09 -34.02 -22.16
N VAL A 801 -6.97 -34.41 -20.89
CA VAL A 801 -6.39 -33.60 -19.82
C VAL A 801 -5.35 -34.41 -19.09
N LYS A 802 -4.40 -33.72 -18.46
CA LYS A 802 -3.40 -34.36 -17.60
C LYS A 802 -3.91 -34.52 -16.17
N LYS A 803 -4.79 -33.62 -15.73
CA LYS A 803 -5.45 -33.67 -14.43
C LYS A 803 -6.92 -33.30 -14.55
N PHE A 804 -7.78 -34.04 -13.87
CA PHE A 804 -9.20 -33.73 -13.74
C PHE A 804 -9.62 -33.81 -12.28
N THR A 805 -10.07 -32.69 -11.71
CA THR A 805 -10.70 -32.63 -10.39
C THR A 805 -12.20 -32.47 -10.58
N LEU A 806 -12.99 -33.38 -10.01
CA LEU A 806 -14.45 -33.33 -10.02
C LEU A 806 -14.98 -33.33 -8.58
N ASN A 807 -15.77 -32.32 -8.21
CA ASN A 807 -16.34 -32.16 -6.86
C ASN A 807 -15.29 -32.29 -5.75
N GLY A 808 -14.14 -31.65 -5.95
CA GLY A 808 -13.02 -31.67 -5.02
C GLY A 808 -12.22 -32.98 -4.96
N THR A 809 -12.56 -34.00 -5.77
CA THR A 809 -11.84 -35.28 -5.87
C THR A 809 -11.03 -35.33 -7.17
N GLN A 810 -9.74 -35.69 -7.10
CA GLN A 810 -8.95 -35.89 -8.31
C GLN A 810 -9.27 -37.26 -8.92
N LEU A 811 -9.65 -37.28 -10.18
CA LEU A 811 -9.96 -38.52 -10.89
C LEU A 811 -8.68 -39.22 -11.37
N ALA A 812 -8.69 -40.55 -11.33
CA ALA A 812 -7.58 -41.39 -11.79
C ALA A 812 -7.41 -41.33 -13.32
N ASP A 813 -6.31 -41.88 -13.83
CA ASP A 813 -6.14 -42.07 -15.28
C ASP A 813 -7.23 -42.99 -15.82
N GLY A 814 -7.87 -42.59 -16.91
CA GLY A 814 -9.00 -43.31 -17.45
C GLY A 814 -9.87 -42.47 -18.37
N ILE A 815 -10.93 -43.10 -18.86
CA ILE A 815 -11.91 -42.48 -19.75
C ILE A 815 -13.18 -42.25 -18.97
N TYR A 816 -13.61 -40.99 -18.87
CA TYR A 816 -14.80 -40.54 -18.18
C TYR A 816 -15.82 -40.05 -19.20
N ASN A 817 -17.00 -40.67 -19.22
CA ASN A 817 -18.08 -40.38 -20.16
C ASN A 817 -19.45 -40.68 -19.53
N ALA A 818 -20.51 -40.53 -20.33
CA ALA A 818 -21.89 -40.75 -19.90
C ALA A 818 -22.18 -42.19 -19.40
N THR A 819 -21.42 -43.19 -19.85
CA THR A 819 -21.54 -44.57 -19.36
C THR A 819 -20.91 -44.73 -17.98
N THR A 820 -19.72 -44.14 -17.78
CA THR A 820 -18.99 -44.25 -16.50
C THR A 820 -19.55 -43.37 -15.38
N ASN A 821 -20.16 -42.23 -15.72
CA ASN A 821 -20.70 -41.25 -14.77
C ASN A 821 -22.05 -40.73 -15.28
N PRO A 822 -23.08 -41.60 -15.31
CA PRO A 822 -24.39 -41.24 -15.84
C PRO A 822 -25.01 -40.07 -15.07
N GLY A 823 -25.61 -39.13 -15.80
CA GLY A 823 -26.21 -37.92 -15.24
C GLY A 823 -25.24 -36.75 -15.09
N LEU A 824 -23.99 -37.01 -14.65
CA LEU A 824 -22.95 -35.98 -14.58
C LEU A 824 -22.36 -35.66 -15.95
N PHE A 825 -22.14 -36.70 -16.77
CA PHE A 825 -21.68 -36.57 -18.15
C PHE A 825 -22.76 -37.02 -19.13
N THR A 826 -22.86 -36.29 -20.24
CA THR A 826 -23.78 -36.58 -21.35
C THR A 826 -23.05 -36.41 -22.68
N GLY A 827 -23.69 -36.82 -23.79
CA GLY A 827 -23.08 -36.77 -25.12
C GLY A 827 -22.30 -38.03 -25.49
N THR A 828 -21.65 -38.00 -26.66
CA THR A 828 -20.93 -39.15 -27.26
C THR A 828 -19.41 -39.10 -27.03
N GLY A 829 -18.90 -38.00 -26.50
CA GLY A 829 -17.49 -37.78 -26.19
C GLY A 829 -17.06 -38.35 -24.85
N SER A 830 -15.85 -37.98 -24.45
CA SER A 830 -15.24 -38.42 -23.19
C SER A 830 -14.21 -37.41 -22.69
N ILE A 831 -13.90 -37.46 -21.40
CA ILE A 831 -12.72 -36.85 -20.80
C ILE A 831 -11.73 -37.98 -20.55
N THR A 832 -10.61 -37.96 -21.24
CA THR A 832 -9.49 -38.88 -20.99
C THR A 832 -8.51 -38.18 -20.06
N VAL A 833 -8.34 -38.74 -18.87
CA VAL A 833 -7.29 -38.34 -17.94
C VAL A 833 -6.07 -39.19 -18.25
N ASN A 834 -4.99 -38.55 -18.68
CA ASN A 834 -3.72 -39.20 -18.97
C ASN A 834 -2.57 -38.48 -18.28
N SER A 835 -2.24 -38.96 -17.09
CA SER A 835 -1.15 -38.45 -16.28
C SER A 835 0.24 -38.84 -16.80
N ALA A 836 0.37 -39.69 -17.82
CA ALA A 836 1.68 -40.17 -18.28
C ALA A 836 2.61 -39.05 -18.78
N ASN A 837 2.00 -37.98 -19.31
CA ASN A 837 2.64 -36.75 -19.80
C ASN A 837 2.61 -35.60 -18.78
N LEU A 838 2.18 -35.85 -17.55
CA LEU A 838 2.53 -34.97 -16.44
C LEU A 838 4.05 -34.92 -16.34
N SER A 839 4.59 -33.73 -16.15
CA SER A 839 5.99 -33.54 -15.78
C SER A 839 6.31 -34.43 -14.58
N VAL A 840 7.58 -34.82 -14.42
CA VAL A 840 7.97 -35.81 -13.40
C VAL A 840 7.44 -35.37 -12.01
N ASP A 841 7.49 -34.07 -11.72
CA ASP A 841 7.03 -33.42 -10.48
C ASP A 841 5.51 -33.49 -10.23
N GLU A 842 4.72 -33.87 -11.21
CA GLU A 842 3.26 -33.96 -11.12
C GLU A 842 2.76 -35.41 -10.89
N LYS A 843 3.67 -36.43 -10.87
CA LYS A 843 3.34 -37.86 -10.63
C LYS A 843 3.28 -38.27 -9.16
N VAL A 844 3.68 -37.37 -8.27
CA VAL A 844 3.63 -37.53 -6.83
C VAL A 844 2.92 -36.31 -6.27
N TYR A 845 1.72 -36.51 -5.73
CA TYR A 845 0.85 -35.43 -5.29
C TYR A 845 0.20 -35.77 -3.95
N LEU A 846 -0.23 -34.73 -3.24
CA LEU A 846 -0.88 -34.86 -1.94
C LEU A 846 -2.40 -34.72 -2.10
N GLU A 847 -3.15 -35.68 -1.58
CA GLU A 847 -4.61 -35.68 -1.61
C GLU A 847 -5.12 -36.17 -0.24
N TYR A 848 -5.93 -35.35 0.44
CA TYR A 848 -6.47 -35.62 1.79
C TYR A 848 -5.41 -36.05 2.83
N GLY A 849 -4.19 -35.46 2.78
CA GLY A 849 -3.09 -35.79 3.70
C GLY A 849 -2.31 -37.06 3.33
N MET A 850 -2.72 -37.77 2.27
CA MET A 850 -2.03 -38.93 1.73
C MET A 850 -1.13 -38.52 0.58
N LEU A 851 0.14 -38.93 0.62
CA LEU A 851 1.04 -38.83 -0.52
C LEU A 851 0.77 -40.00 -1.46
N ARG A 852 0.27 -39.68 -2.65
CA ARG A 852 -0.11 -40.66 -3.67
C ARG A 852 0.91 -40.68 -4.79
N VAL A 853 1.25 -41.88 -5.24
CA VAL A 853 2.22 -42.14 -6.30
C VAL A 853 1.51 -42.77 -7.48
N ASN A 854 1.64 -42.17 -8.66
CA ASN A 854 1.08 -42.74 -9.88
C ASN A 854 2.18 -43.38 -10.76
N GLY A 855 2.24 -44.71 -10.78
CA GLY A 855 3.20 -45.53 -11.55
C GLY A 855 3.85 -46.68 -10.74
N THR A 856 4.73 -47.47 -11.36
CA THR A 856 5.50 -48.53 -10.67
C THR A 856 6.61 -47.90 -9.85
N LEU A 857 6.42 -47.89 -8.54
CA LEU A 857 7.38 -47.35 -7.61
C LEU A 857 8.56 -48.30 -7.43
N GLU A 858 9.79 -47.78 -7.59
CA GLU A 858 11.03 -48.51 -7.29
C GLU A 858 11.68 -48.01 -6.00
N ASN A 859 11.58 -46.70 -5.74
CA ASN A 859 12.09 -46.07 -4.53
C ASN A 859 11.36 -44.75 -4.27
N LEU A 860 10.94 -44.48 -3.04
CA LEU A 860 10.45 -43.18 -2.60
C LEU A 860 10.98 -42.89 -1.20
N ASP A 861 11.71 -41.79 -1.11
CA ASP A 861 12.25 -41.24 0.13
C ASP A 861 11.56 -39.90 0.39
N VAL A 862 10.94 -39.76 1.54
CA VAL A 862 10.42 -38.48 2.03
C VAL A 862 11.45 -37.90 2.98
N TYR A 863 11.98 -36.74 2.63
CA TYR A 863 12.87 -35.97 3.47
C TYR A 863 12.11 -34.78 4.03
N SER A 864 12.34 -34.46 5.30
CA SER A 864 12.08 -33.11 5.78
C SER A 864 12.95 -32.11 5.00
N LEU A 865 12.57 -30.83 5.02
CA LEU A 865 13.42 -29.77 4.45
C LEU A 865 14.81 -29.68 5.10
N THR A 866 14.98 -30.20 6.32
CA THR A 866 16.29 -30.30 6.99
C THR A 866 17.17 -31.45 6.47
N GLY A 867 16.71 -32.18 5.45
CA GLY A 867 17.42 -33.31 4.85
C GLY A 867 17.32 -34.61 5.66
N GLN A 868 16.57 -34.62 6.78
CA GLN A 868 16.30 -35.83 7.53
C GLN A 868 15.29 -36.69 6.77
N ARG A 869 15.66 -37.93 6.44
CA ARG A 869 14.71 -38.87 5.84
C ARG A 869 13.69 -39.30 6.88
N VAL A 870 12.46 -38.86 6.72
CA VAL A 870 11.34 -39.15 7.64
C VAL A 870 10.52 -40.35 7.21
N TYR A 871 10.60 -40.73 5.93
CA TYR A 871 9.93 -41.92 5.41
C TYR A 871 10.71 -42.51 4.23
N HIS A 872 10.65 -43.83 4.07
CA HIS A 872 11.23 -44.56 2.94
C HIS A 872 10.35 -45.75 2.59
N THR A 873 10.11 -45.96 1.30
CA THR A 873 9.44 -47.15 0.79
C THR A 873 9.91 -47.48 -0.62
N LYS A 874 9.75 -48.74 -1.02
CA LYS A 874 10.02 -49.22 -2.38
C LYS A 874 8.80 -49.80 -3.08
N SER A 875 7.65 -49.85 -2.41
CA SER A 875 6.45 -50.53 -2.94
C SER A 875 5.12 -49.88 -2.54
N ALA A 876 5.09 -48.97 -1.57
CA ALA A 876 3.84 -48.33 -1.16
C ALA A 876 3.47 -47.16 -2.07
N THR A 877 2.30 -47.22 -2.71
CA THR A 877 1.78 -46.21 -3.63
C THR A 877 0.88 -45.17 -2.97
N GLU A 878 0.46 -45.42 -1.73
CA GLU A 878 -0.23 -44.47 -0.86
C GLU A 878 0.51 -44.42 0.48
N ILE A 879 0.89 -43.22 0.90
CA ILE A 879 1.67 -43.02 2.13
C ILE A 879 0.93 -42.02 3.00
N ASP A 880 0.51 -42.47 4.18
CA ASP A 880 -0.13 -41.59 5.16
C ASP A 880 0.91 -40.67 5.79
N LEU A 881 0.78 -39.37 5.53
CA LEU A 881 1.63 -38.35 6.12
C LEU A 881 0.97 -37.68 7.33
N ASN A 882 -0.21 -38.11 7.79
CA ASN A 882 -0.93 -37.50 8.91
C ASN A 882 -0.12 -37.52 10.22
N GLY A 883 0.67 -38.58 10.44
CA GLY A 883 1.59 -38.68 11.57
C GLY A 883 2.81 -37.76 11.49
N LEU A 884 3.07 -37.15 10.33
CA LEU A 884 4.12 -36.15 10.16
C LEU A 884 3.59 -34.75 10.47
N LYS A 885 4.44 -33.87 11.00
CA LYS A 885 4.06 -32.47 11.26
C LYS A 885 3.74 -31.76 9.94
N SER A 886 2.83 -30.79 9.97
CA SER A 886 2.54 -29.97 8.79
C SER A 886 3.81 -29.27 8.30
N GLY A 887 4.04 -29.29 6.99
CA GLY A 887 5.31 -28.82 6.43
C GLY A 887 5.57 -29.34 5.02
N ILE A 888 6.58 -28.75 4.38
CA ILE A 888 7.05 -29.19 3.07
C ILE A 888 8.00 -30.37 3.27
N TYR A 889 7.74 -31.43 2.53
CA TYR A 889 8.62 -32.58 2.44
C TYR A 889 9.17 -32.68 1.03
N ILE A 890 10.46 -32.97 0.91
CA ILE A 890 11.10 -33.28 -0.36
C ILE A 890 10.92 -34.78 -0.59
N VAL A 891 10.09 -35.13 -1.55
CA VAL A 891 9.90 -36.52 -1.95
C VAL A 891 10.82 -36.78 -3.12
N ARG A 892 11.87 -37.55 -2.88
CA ARG A 892 12.71 -38.10 -3.96
C ARG A 892 12.15 -39.45 -4.31
N TYR A 893 11.97 -39.71 -5.60
CA TYR A 893 11.40 -40.98 -6.03
C TYR A 893 12.05 -41.47 -7.32
N LYS A 894 11.90 -42.76 -7.54
CA LYS A 894 12.18 -43.45 -8.79
C LYS A 894 10.93 -44.22 -9.18
N ILE A 895 10.30 -43.81 -10.28
CA ILE A 895 9.06 -44.40 -10.80
C ILE A 895 9.29 -44.74 -12.26
N ASN A 896 8.97 -45.97 -12.67
CA ASN A 896 9.12 -46.46 -14.05
C ASN A 896 10.51 -46.15 -14.65
N GLY A 897 11.58 -46.41 -13.90
CA GLY A 897 12.98 -46.22 -14.32
C GLY A 897 13.50 -44.78 -14.23
N LYS A 898 12.64 -43.79 -13.97
CA LYS A 898 13.02 -42.36 -13.94
C LYS A 898 13.06 -41.82 -12.53
N GLN A 899 14.14 -41.12 -12.19
CA GLN A 899 14.28 -40.42 -10.92
C GLN A 899 13.69 -39.00 -11.01
N GLY A 900 13.06 -38.57 -9.93
CA GLY A 900 12.41 -37.26 -9.81
C GLY A 900 12.44 -36.76 -8.38
N THR A 901 12.10 -35.48 -8.20
CA THR A 901 12.01 -34.89 -6.86
C THR A 901 10.88 -33.86 -6.85
N VAL A 902 9.88 -34.06 -6.00
CA VAL A 902 8.78 -33.11 -5.82
C VAL A 902 8.78 -32.57 -4.39
N LYS A 903 8.34 -31.32 -4.22
CA LYS A 903 8.02 -30.77 -2.91
C LYS A 903 6.53 -30.99 -2.65
N VAL A 904 6.19 -31.75 -1.61
CA VAL A 904 4.80 -31.92 -1.18
C VAL A 904 4.56 -31.14 0.10
N TYR A 905 3.49 -30.36 0.13
CA TYR A 905 3.11 -29.59 1.32
C TYR A 905 1.99 -30.32 2.07
N LYS A 906 2.34 -30.99 3.16
CA LYS A 906 1.37 -31.63 4.06
C LYS A 906 0.74 -30.56 4.93
N LYS A 907 -0.54 -30.26 4.66
CA LYS A 907 -1.37 -29.34 5.46
C LYS A 907 -1.52 -29.83 6.89
#